data_AF-A0A6P1MAY9-F1
#
_entry.id   AF-A0A6P1MAY9-F1
#
_cell.length_a   1.000
_cell.length_b   1.000
_cell.length_c   1.000
_cell.angle_alpha   90.00
_cell.angle_beta   90.00
_cell.angle_gamma   90.00
#
_symmetry.space_group_name_H-M   'P 1'
#
loop_
_entity.id
_entity.type
_entity.pdbx_description
1 polymer ?
#
loop_
_entity_poly.entity_id
_entity_poly.type
_entity_poly.pdbx_seq_one_letter_code
_entity_poly.pdbx_strand_id
1 'polypeptide(L)'
;MNNPATEKTTRPLRDLVETLFRHKRKAAAFLFAVVFSALIVLAFTPVTYTSTSKLIVHRGRESVFVDPSAGGATLPLYKEWESEINTELEILNSRELVAQVVESMGASVFLKEGPPDETGRLGPIRKLFNPLRLFFRKITQALAPGGVSEKSGGRLKQVNKAIQIVEKGLAIGVRPKSDIITVSYTAKDPEIARRVVAELISNYLERRIDLHQIPGGYQFFSQQTELLREELEDIAARILTVKKEGNIDSVTDEHAVVQTAIEEMQISRLQVQSELAAASARVDSIRSMLAQDPSDSAGPKNNAILDPVEYKKLQATLRLEEASLAALIAQNQEVGSQLDQLRTNLRTIEKNEPTIRRLQREQELLEEKYRKYSENREQARINQELETKKISNVTIVQHATLPEESNPSGKMIKLAAALFLGLFGAVGIAFGVDFIDPSLHSEADVTAHVNRKTLIELPLLRGKQLDPAFRPPLRKERKARWILHSGKYAVVDGDSCFQELCLRFLTEKPPEGNSPLVIGLTSSVGGEGVSTVAGKLAAVFSRDDRFTKVLLLDANLTEHSVQLIRKRTDLPFSYHKIRNEDGDDDLSVNASTITRYLEQVRRESYDVVIIDIPPMEEGNYAVRVAAQTDRIGLVVDCGRTPWRTVKRSAGLLEDIGAELCGIILNRQQYTMPKWLYRKL
;
A
#
# COMPACT_ATOMS: atom_id res chain seq x y z
N MET A 1 44.59 -42.02 16.27
CA MET A 1 43.62 -40.99 16.71
C MET A 1 42.53 -40.92 15.65
N ASN A 2 41.49 -41.76 15.78
CA ASN A 2 40.32 -41.71 14.88
C ASN A 2 39.21 -40.94 15.60
N ASN A 3 38.89 -39.77 15.05
CA ASN A 3 37.84 -38.88 15.51
C ASN A 3 36.48 -39.49 15.11
N PRO A 4 35.54 -39.79 16.03
CA PRO A 4 34.21 -40.23 15.62
C PRO A 4 33.48 -39.04 15.02
N ALA A 5 33.35 -39.07 13.70
CA ALA A 5 32.55 -38.13 12.95
C ALA A 5 31.12 -38.12 13.55
N THR A 6 30.63 -36.91 13.77
CA THR A 6 29.24 -36.60 14.11
C THR A 6 28.30 -37.22 13.09
N GLU A 7 27.79 -38.43 13.38
CA GLU A 7 26.56 -38.93 12.77
C GLU A 7 25.47 -37.95 13.17
N LYS A 8 25.06 -37.10 12.22
CA LYS A 8 23.84 -36.31 12.35
C LYS A 8 22.71 -37.32 12.49
N THR A 9 22.23 -37.52 13.72
CA THR A 9 20.99 -38.21 14.05
C THR A 9 19.85 -37.48 13.34
N THR A 10 19.59 -37.86 12.09
CA THR A 10 18.39 -37.44 11.38
C THR A 10 17.23 -38.04 12.16
N ARG A 11 16.51 -37.20 12.91
CA ARG A 11 15.25 -37.62 13.53
C ARG A 11 14.39 -38.23 12.40
N PRO A 12 14.04 -39.53 12.48
CA PRO A 12 13.28 -40.16 11.42
C PRO A 12 11.96 -39.41 11.24
N LEU A 13 11.42 -39.35 10.01
CA LEU A 13 10.13 -38.69 9.72
C LEU A 13 9.02 -39.12 10.69
N ARG A 14 9.12 -40.35 11.18
CA ARG A 14 8.29 -40.93 12.24
C ARG A 14 8.28 -40.12 13.53
N ASP A 15 9.43 -39.65 14.01
CA ASP A 15 9.57 -38.92 15.27
C ASP A 15 8.94 -37.51 15.19
N LEU A 16 9.06 -36.85 14.03
CA LEU A 16 8.40 -35.57 13.76
C LEU A 16 6.87 -35.70 13.80
N VAL A 17 6.34 -36.78 13.22
CA VAL A 17 4.90 -37.07 13.22
C VAL A 17 4.44 -37.42 14.63
N GLU A 18 5.23 -38.21 15.37
CA GLU A 18 4.93 -38.60 16.75
C GLU A 18 4.84 -37.39 17.69
N THR A 19 5.77 -36.45 17.54
CA THR A 19 5.78 -35.16 18.27
C THR A 19 4.46 -34.39 18.08
N LEU A 20 3.97 -34.32 16.83
CA LEU A 20 2.71 -33.64 16.51
C LEU A 20 1.51 -34.34 17.16
N PHE A 21 1.47 -35.68 17.17
CA PHE A 21 0.40 -36.45 17.79
C PHE A 21 0.43 -36.42 19.33
N ARG A 22 1.63 -36.34 19.92
CA ARG A 22 1.84 -36.21 21.38
C ARG A 22 1.22 -34.91 21.90
N HIS A 23 1.42 -33.80 21.20
CA HIS A 23 0.94 -32.49 21.60
C HIS A 23 -0.32 -32.00 20.87
N LYS A 24 -1.04 -32.89 20.17
CA LYS A 24 -2.25 -32.56 19.39
C LYS A 24 -3.31 -31.76 20.15
N ARG A 25 -3.46 -31.98 21.45
CA ARG A 25 -4.40 -31.21 22.30
C ARG A 25 -3.95 -29.76 22.50
N LYS A 26 -2.65 -29.54 22.73
CA LYS A 26 -2.06 -28.19 22.90
C LYS A 26 -2.08 -27.44 21.56
N ALA A 27 -1.70 -28.13 20.48
CA ALA A 27 -1.77 -27.60 19.11
C ALA A 27 -3.21 -27.23 18.70
N ALA A 28 -4.18 -28.10 18.97
CA ALA A 28 -5.60 -27.83 18.69
C ALA A 28 -6.16 -26.69 19.55
N ALA A 29 -5.79 -26.60 20.83
CA ALA A 29 -6.20 -25.50 21.70
C ALA A 29 -5.66 -24.16 21.21
N PHE A 30 -4.41 -24.11 20.74
CA PHE A 30 -3.84 -22.90 20.14
C PHE A 30 -4.55 -22.51 18.85
N LEU A 31 -4.74 -23.45 17.92
CA LEU A 31 -5.46 -23.19 16.67
C LEU A 31 -6.88 -22.67 16.96
N PHE A 32 -7.59 -23.28 17.91
CA PHE A 32 -8.90 -22.82 18.32
C PHE A 32 -8.86 -21.41 18.91
N ALA A 33 -7.89 -21.09 19.77
CA ALA A 33 -7.73 -19.76 20.34
C ALA A 33 -7.47 -18.69 19.26
N VAL A 34 -6.61 -18.98 18.28
CA VAL A 34 -6.33 -18.08 17.15
C VAL A 34 -7.57 -17.87 16.29
N VAL A 35 -8.24 -18.94 15.87
CA VAL A 35 -9.46 -18.85 15.05
C VAL A 35 -10.58 -18.14 15.80
N PHE A 36 -10.78 -18.44 17.09
CA PHE A 36 -11.78 -17.77 17.92
C PHE A 36 -11.48 -16.28 18.08
N SER A 37 -10.23 -15.91 18.33
CA SER A 37 -9.81 -14.50 18.39
C SER A 37 -10.05 -13.78 17.06
N ALA A 38 -9.77 -14.44 15.94
CA ALA A 38 -10.00 -13.90 14.60
C ALA A 38 -11.51 -13.73 14.32
N LEU A 39 -12.34 -14.69 14.71
CA LEU A 39 -13.81 -14.59 14.62
C LEU A 39 -14.35 -13.43 15.45
N ILE A 40 -13.83 -13.21 16.65
CA ILE A 40 -14.16 -12.02 17.46
C ILE A 40 -13.81 -10.74 16.70
N VAL A 41 -12.58 -10.62 16.19
CA VAL A 41 -12.16 -9.44 15.42
C VAL A 41 -13.04 -9.23 14.20
N LEU A 42 -13.40 -10.30 13.49
CA LEU A 42 -14.28 -10.27 12.32
C LEU A 42 -15.71 -9.85 12.69
N ALA A 43 -16.25 -10.31 13.81
CA ALA A 43 -17.57 -9.92 14.30
C ALA A 43 -17.64 -8.42 14.65
N PHE A 44 -16.54 -7.84 15.16
CA PHE A 44 -16.46 -6.41 15.51
C PHE A 44 -15.98 -5.50 14.38
N THR A 45 -15.65 -6.04 13.21
CA THR A 45 -15.30 -5.22 12.05
C THR A 45 -16.56 -4.65 11.39
N PRO A 46 -16.75 -3.32 11.44
CA PRO A 46 -17.95 -2.70 10.89
C PRO A 46 -18.01 -2.91 9.37
N VAL A 47 -19.23 -3.01 8.86
CA VAL A 47 -19.47 -2.89 7.41
C VAL A 47 -19.36 -1.41 7.03
N THR A 48 -18.82 -1.15 5.84
CA THR A 48 -18.66 0.20 5.31
C THR A 48 -19.26 0.25 3.91
N TYR A 49 -19.76 1.42 3.54
CA TYR A 49 -20.45 1.69 2.29
C TYR A 49 -19.80 2.90 1.64
N THR A 50 -19.51 2.82 0.34
CA THR A 50 -18.97 3.96 -0.41
C THR A 50 -20.03 4.52 -1.35
N SER A 51 -20.36 5.80 -1.19
CA SER A 51 -21.13 6.55 -2.19
C SER A 51 -20.18 7.22 -3.15
N THR A 52 -20.49 7.18 -4.44
CA THR A 52 -19.69 7.80 -5.50
C THR A 52 -20.52 8.76 -6.33
N SER A 53 -19.92 9.86 -6.72
CA SER A 53 -20.44 10.80 -7.71
C SER A 53 -19.34 11.13 -8.74
N LYS A 54 -19.75 11.40 -9.97
CA LYS A 54 -18.86 11.70 -11.09
C LYS A 54 -19.20 13.07 -11.66
N LEU A 55 -18.17 13.89 -11.78
CA LEU A 55 -18.22 15.25 -12.32
C LEU A 55 -17.38 15.27 -13.60
N ILE A 56 -17.87 15.89 -14.66
CA ILE A 56 -17.08 16.13 -15.88
C ILE A 56 -16.72 17.61 -15.95
N VAL A 57 -15.46 17.89 -16.25
CA VAL A 57 -14.96 19.26 -16.47
C VAL A 57 -14.91 19.51 -17.98
N HIS A 58 -15.64 20.52 -18.46
CA HIS A 58 -15.64 20.91 -19.87
C HIS A 58 -14.47 21.86 -20.17
N ARG A 59 -13.72 21.59 -21.25
CA ARG A 59 -12.57 22.38 -21.71
C ARG A 59 -12.98 23.75 -22.27
N GLY A 60 -12.09 24.75 -22.13
CA GLY A 60 -12.16 26.02 -22.86
C GLY A 60 -13.17 27.05 -22.34
N ARG A 61 -13.64 26.89 -21.09
CA ARG A 61 -14.61 27.81 -20.46
C ARG A 61 -14.00 28.68 -19.35
N GLU A 62 -12.72 28.53 -19.04
CA GLU A 62 -12.03 29.48 -18.15
C GLU A 62 -11.82 30.81 -18.89
N SER A 63 -12.31 31.88 -18.28
CA SER A 63 -12.26 33.24 -18.80
C SER A 63 -10.85 33.61 -19.26
N VAL A 64 -10.74 34.24 -20.43
CA VAL A 64 -9.55 35.01 -20.80
C VAL A 64 -9.29 36.01 -19.68
N PHE A 65 -8.29 35.74 -18.83
CA PHE A 65 -7.90 36.67 -17.79
C PHE A 65 -7.21 37.84 -18.48
N VAL A 66 -7.91 38.97 -18.61
CA VAL A 66 -7.34 40.19 -19.19
C VAL A 66 -6.84 41.03 -18.02
N ASP A 67 -5.52 41.09 -17.84
CA ASP A 67 -4.92 42.07 -16.92
C ASP A 67 -5.14 43.48 -17.49
N PRO A 68 -5.91 44.35 -16.82
CA PRO A 68 -6.17 45.72 -17.28
C PRO A 68 -4.90 46.58 -17.33
N SER A 69 -3.85 46.18 -16.62
CA SER A 69 -2.58 46.91 -16.47
C SER A 69 -1.58 46.55 -17.57
N ALA A 70 -1.77 45.42 -18.26
CA ALA A 70 -0.83 44.87 -19.22
C ALA A 70 -1.28 45.12 -20.68
N GLY A 71 -1.36 46.39 -21.09
CA GLY A 71 -1.24 46.81 -22.50
C GLY A 71 -1.96 45.96 -23.56
N GLY A 72 -3.16 45.44 -23.29
CA GLY A 72 -3.94 44.63 -24.21
C GLY A 72 -3.29 43.32 -24.68
N ALA A 73 -2.17 42.87 -24.11
CA ALA A 73 -1.60 41.57 -24.49
C ALA A 73 -2.39 40.45 -23.80
N THR A 74 -3.45 39.97 -24.46
CA THR A 74 -4.06 38.69 -24.14
C THR A 74 -3.04 37.61 -24.49
N LEU A 75 -2.17 37.25 -23.56
CA LEU A 75 -1.43 36.00 -23.66
C LEU A 75 -2.46 34.90 -23.43
N PRO A 76 -2.79 34.06 -24.43
CA PRO A 76 -3.45 32.81 -24.15
C PRO A 76 -2.43 31.99 -23.36
N LEU A 77 -2.49 32.09 -22.03
CA LEU A 77 -1.94 31.06 -21.18
C LEU A 77 -2.72 29.81 -21.54
N TYR A 78 -2.15 28.98 -22.42
CA TYR A 78 -2.46 27.57 -22.45
C TYR A 78 -2.07 27.05 -21.06
N LYS A 79 -2.95 27.23 -20.07
CA LYS A 79 -2.88 26.42 -18.87
C LYS A 79 -2.90 24.99 -19.37
N GLU A 80 -1.88 24.23 -18.99
CA GLU A 80 -1.86 22.80 -19.23
C GLU A 80 -3.11 22.23 -18.57
N TRP A 81 -3.96 21.53 -19.30
CA TRP A 81 -5.27 21.03 -18.83
C TRP A 81 -5.18 20.27 -17.49
N GLU A 82 -4.02 19.65 -17.23
CA GLU A 82 -3.71 19.02 -15.95
C GLU A 82 -3.69 20.02 -14.78
N SER A 83 -3.22 21.24 -14.98
CA SER A 83 -3.23 22.30 -13.96
C SER A 83 -4.64 22.76 -13.60
N GLU A 84 -5.57 22.82 -14.56
CA GLU A 84 -6.99 23.13 -14.31
C GLU A 84 -7.63 22.02 -13.49
N ILE A 85 -7.47 20.75 -13.92
CA ILE A 85 -7.99 19.60 -13.18
C ILE A 85 -7.41 19.53 -11.76
N ASN A 86 -6.10 19.77 -11.59
CA ASN A 86 -5.47 19.76 -10.27
C ASN A 86 -5.97 20.91 -9.38
N THR A 87 -6.22 22.09 -9.95
CA THR A 87 -6.82 23.21 -9.22
C THR A 87 -8.21 22.84 -8.72
N GLU A 88 -9.04 22.22 -9.57
CA GLU A 88 -10.38 21.76 -9.19
C GLU A 88 -10.33 20.66 -8.11
N LEU A 89 -9.36 19.75 -8.19
CA LEU A 89 -9.11 18.75 -7.16
C LEU A 89 -8.73 19.39 -5.82
N GLU A 90 -7.89 20.42 -5.82
CA GLU A 90 -7.47 21.12 -4.61
C GLU A 90 -8.61 21.90 -3.97
N ILE A 91 -9.46 22.55 -4.78
CA ILE A 91 -10.67 23.22 -4.30
C ILE A 91 -11.63 22.19 -3.66
N LEU A 92 -11.91 21.08 -4.35
CA LEU A 92 -12.77 20.00 -3.86
C LEU A 92 -12.24 19.35 -2.58
N ASN A 93 -10.91 19.25 -2.43
CA ASN A 93 -10.24 18.71 -1.25
C ASN A 93 -9.99 19.78 -0.17
N SER A 94 -10.48 21.00 -0.36
CA SER A 94 -10.27 22.08 0.60
C SER A 94 -10.96 21.77 1.93
N ARG A 95 -10.24 22.01 3.02
CA ARG A 95 -10.74 21.83 4.38
C ARG A 95 -11.98 22.68 4.68
N GLU A 96 -12.13 23.81 4.01
CA GLU A 96 -13.27 24.72 4.12
C GLU A 96 -14.57 24.05 3.66
N LEU A 97 -14.58 23.40 2.48
CA LEU A 97 -15.76 22.68 1.99
C LEU A 97 -16.12 21.52 2.91
N VAL A 98 -15.12 20.79 3.41
CA VAL A 98 -15.35 19.71 4.40
C VAL A 98 -15.93 20.27 5.70
N ALA A 99 -15.44 21.42 6.17
CA ALA A 99 -15.97 22.08 7.36
C ALA A 99 -17.43 22.51 7.18
N GLN A 100 -17.80 23.05 6.00
CA GLN A 100 -19.18 23.40 5.67
C GLN A 100 -20.11 22.17 5.66
N VAL A 101 -19.67 21.04 5.12
CA VAL A 101 -20.43 19.77 5.19
C VAL A 101 -20.62 19.30 6.64
N VAL A 102 -19.58 19.43 7.47
CA VAL A 102 -19.66 19.09 8.90
C VAL A 102 -20.60 20.04 9.66
N GLU A 103 -20.64 21.31 9.27
CA GLU A 103 -21.52 22.32 9.85
C GLU A 103 -22.99 22.09 9.44
N SER A 104 -23.25 21.82 8.16
CA SER A 104 -24.61 21.59 7.65
C SER A 104 -25.23 20.28 8.14
N MET A 105 -24.44 19.19 8.18
CA MET A 105 -24.89 17.88 8.68
C MET A 105 -24.79 17.72 10.20
N GLY A 106 -24.02 18.60 10.87
CA GLY A 106 -23.79 18.59 12.30
C GLY A 106 -22.68 17.62 12.75
N ALA A 107 -21.69 18.14 13.48
CA ALA A 107 -20.53 17.38 13.97
C ALA A 107 -20.88 16.13 14.78
N SER A 108 -22.04 16.09 15.45
CA SER A 108 -22.46 14.94 16.24
C SER A 108 -22.73 13.68 15.42
N VAL A 109 -23.11 13.81 14.15
CA VAL A 109 -23.38 12.67 13.25
C VAL A 109 -22.08 11.90 13.01
N PHE A 110 -21.03 12.62 12.59
CA PHE A 110 -19.71 12.04 12.33
C PHE A 110 -19.01 11.53 13.59
N LEU A 111 -19.21 12.20 14.74
CA LEU A 111 -18.64 11.75 16.01
C LEU A 111 -19.23 10.43 16.51
N LYS A 112 -20.51 10.15 16.20
CA LYS A 112 -21.15 8.86 16.51
C LYS A 112 -20.67 7.76 15.55
N GLU A 113 -20.51 8.10 14.28
CA GLU A 113 -20.07 7.18 13.25
C GLU A 113 -18.60 6.75 13.43
N GLY A 114 -17.72 7.72 13.70
CA GLY A 114 -16.27 7.51 13.81
C GLY A 114 -15.57 7.31 12.46
N PRO A 115 -14.23 7.33 12.43
CA PRO A 115 -13.47 7.21 11.19
C PRO A 115 -13.63 5.81 10.54
N PRO A 116 -13.64 5.72 9.20
CA PRO A 116 -13.90 4.47 8.48
C PRO A 116 -12.84 3.37 8.69
N ASP A 117 -11.60 3.72 9.11
CA ASP A 117 -10.49 2.74 9.13
C ASP A 117 -9.65 2.63 10.43
N GLU A 118 -10.05 3.24 11.55
CA GLU A 118 -9.25 3.12 12.79
C GLU A 118 -9.46 1.80 13.57
N THR A 119 -10.29 0.87 13.09
CA THR A 119 -10.42 -0.45 13.71
C THR A 119 -9.25 -1.41 13.43
N GLY A 120 -8.29 -1.02 12.57
CA GLY A 120 -7.12 -1.83 12.20
C GLY A 120 -5.86 -1.69 13.07
N ARG A 121 -5.76 -0.67 13.95
CA ARG A 121 -4.59 -0.50 14.84
C ARG A 121 -4.99 -0.58 16.31
N LEU A 122 -4.96 -1.79 16.87
CA LEU A 122 -4.93 -2.08 18.31
C LEU A 122 -6.00 -1.36 19.20
N GLY A 123 -7.10 -0.86 18.63
CA GLY A 123 -8.19 -0.22 19.36
C GLY A 123 -8.90 -1.11 20.40
N PRO A 124 -9.27 -2.37 20.08
CA PRO A 124 -9.88 -3.26 21.06
C PRO A 124 -8.87 -3.83 22.07
N ILE A 125 -7.59 -3.95 21.72
CA ILE A 125 -6.52 -4.38 22.65
C ILE A 125 -6.31 -3.29 23.73
N ARG A 126 -6.42 -2.01 23.36
CA ARG A 126 -6.43 -0.90 24.33
C ARG A 126 -7.59 -0.95 25.33
N LYS A 127 -8.75 -1.53 24.95
CA LYS A 127 -9.89 -1.75 25.86
C LYS A 127 -9.71 -3.00 26.74
N LEU A 128 -8.98 -4.01 26.27
CA LEU A 128 -8.68 -5.23 27.03
C LEU A 128 -7.60 -5.02 28.11
N PHE A 129 -6.71 -4.02 27.94
CA PHE A 129 -5.72 -3.60 28.95
C PHE A 129 -6.22 -2.54 29.95
N ASN A 130 -7.49 -2.10 29.85
CA ASN A 130 -8.06 -1.14 30.80
C ASN A 130 -8.21 -1.61 32.27
N PRO A 131 -8.36 -2.91 32.62
CA PRO A 131 -8.33 -3.30 34.03
C PRO A 131 -6.93 -3.15 34.65
N LEU A 132 -5.85 -3.21 33.85
CA LEU A 132 -4.47 -2.98 34.32
C LEU A 132 -4.18 -1.49 34.56
N ARG A 133 -4.77 -0.60 33.75
CA ARG A 133 -4.61 0.86 33.88
C ARG A 133 -5.42 1.44 35.04
N LEU A 134 -6.53 0.80 35.41
CA LEU A 134 -7.30 1.12 36.63
C LEU A 134 -6.50 0.86 37.92
N PHE A 135 -5.62 -0.15 37.91
CA PHE A 135 -4.68 -0.42 39.00
C PHE A 135 -3.61 0.68 39.12
N PHE A 136 -3.03 1.11 37.98
CA PHE A 136 -2.07 2.24 37.95
C PHE A 136 -2.70 3.62 38.21
N ARG A 137 -4.00 3.78 37.95
CA ARG A 137 -4.74 5.03 38.25
C ARG A 137 -4.98 5.24 39.75
N LYS A 138 -5.06 4.18 40.56
CA LYS A 138 -5.07 4.32 42.02
C LYS A 138 -3.74 4.84 42.57
N ILE A 139 -2.63 4.61 41.86
CA ILE A 139 -1.29 5.07 42.26
C ILE A 139 -1.02 6.52 41.83
N THR A 140 -1.69 7.01 40.79
CA THR A 140 -1.50 8.37 40.25
C THR A 140 -2.55 9.40 40.67
N GLN A 141 -3.58 8.99 41.43
CA GLN A 141 -4.62 9.89 41.93
C GLN A 141 -4.26 10.64 43.24
N ALA A 142 -3.02 10.46 43.73
CA ALA A 142 -2.50 11.17 44.90
C ALA A 142 -1.78 12.49 44.56
N LEU A 143 -1.48 12.77 43.28
CA LEU A 143 -0.66 13.93 42.89
C LEU A 143 -1.12 14.52 41.55
N ALA A 144 -2.18 15.33 41.55
CA ALA A 144 -2.31 16.47 40.64
C ALA A 144 -3.44 17.41 41.12
N PRO A 145 -3.19 18.73 41.23
CA PRO A 145 -4.21 19.71 41.58
C PRO A 145 -5.12 20.02 40.39
N GLY A 146 -6.33 20.46 40.71
CA GLY A 146 -7.41 20.72 39.76
C GLY A 146 -7.11 21.81 38.73
N GLY A 147 -7.81 21.72 37.60
CA GLY A 147 -7.76 22.69 36.52
C GLY A 147 -9.11 22.78 35.79
N VAL A 148 -9.83 23.83 36.15
CA VAL A 148 -10.78 24.69 35.41
C VAL A 148 -11.55 24.14 34.20
N SER A 149 -12.86 24.38 34.26
CA SER A 149 -13.86 24.19 33.20
C SER A 149 -13.61 25.10 31.99
N GLU A 150 -13.33 24.49 30.83
CA GLU A 150 -13.15 25.19 29.55
C GLU A 150 -14.32 24.82 28.60
N LYS A 151 -15.49 25.42 28.82
CA LYS A 151 -16.73 25.08 28.07
C LYS A 151 -16.78 25.59 26.62
N SER A 152 -15.86 26.45 26.17
CA SER A 152 -15.84 26.95 24.79
C SER A 152 -14.90 26.18 23.84
N GLY A 153 -13.79 25.61 24.36
CA GLY A 153 -12.86 24.80 23.56
C GLY A 153 -13.40 23.43 23.14
N GLY A 154 -14.46 22.94 23.80
CA GLY A 154 -15.06 21.64 23.52
C GLY A 154 -15.73 21.55 22.15
N ARG A 155 -16.46 22.59 21.72
CA ARG A 155 -17.19 22.60 20.44
C ARG A 155 -16.23 22.67 19.26
N LEU A 156 -15.22 23.53 19.31
CA LEU A 156 -14.16 23.62 18.29
C LEU A 156 -13.35 22.32 18.16
N LYS A 157 -13.02 21.66 19.28
CA LYS A 157 -12.36 20.35 19.28
C LYS A 157 -13.26 19.26 18.67
N GLN A 158 -14.57 19.30 18.93
CA GLN A 158 -15.55 18.36 18.35
C GLN A 158 -15.70 18.54 16.84
N VAL A 159 -15.81 19.80 16.37
CA VAL A 159 -15.90 20.12 14.93
C VAL A 159 -14.62 19.71 14.19
N ASN A 160 -13.44 20.07 14.72
CA ASN A 160 -12.17 19.65 14.13
C ASN A 160 -12.02 18.13 14.04
N LYS A 161 -12.51 17.40 15.05
CA LYS A 161 -12.50 15.94 15.04
C LYS A 161 -13.48 15.36 14.02
N ALA A 162 -14.65 15.98 13.84
CA ALA A 162 -15.59 15.60 12.79
C ALA A 162 -15.01 15.87 11.38
N ILE A 163 -14.35 17.01 11.17
CA ILE A 163 -13.63 17.32 9.92
C ILE A 163 -12.59 16.22 9.61
N GLN A 164 -11.76 15.83 10.58
CA GLN A 164 -10.79 14.75 10.40
C GLN A 164 -11.43 13.39 10.07
N ILE A 165 -12.62 13.11 10.60
CA ILE A 165 -13.36 11.89 10.27
C ILE A 165 -13.80 11.92 8.81
N VAL A 166 -14.31 13.06 8.36
CA VAL A 166 -14.76 13.24 6.97
C VAL A 166 -13.57 13.20 6.01
N GLU A 167 -12.48 13.92 6.31
CA GLU A 167 -11.24 13.90 5.51
C GLU A 167 -10.69 12.48 5.31
N LYS A 168 -10.73 11.63 6.35
CA LYS A 168 -10.27 10.23 6.25
C LYS A 168 -11.18 9.34 5.41
N GLY A 169 -12.47 9.67 5.31
CA GLY A 169 -13.45 8.90 4.54
C GLY A 169 -13.62 9.38 3.10
N LEU A 170 -13.16 10.60 2.80
CA LEU A 170 -13.26 11.23 1.50
C LEU A 170 -12.11 10.81 0.59
N ALA A 171 -12.43 10.38 -0.61
CA ALA A 171 -11.48 10.07 -1.66
C ALA A 171 -11.93 10.76 -2.95
N ILE A 172 -11.14 11.74 -3.38
CA ILE A 172 -11.34 12.48 -4.62
C ILE A 172 -10.16 12.15 -5.53
N GLY A 173 -10.43 11.83 -6.79
CA GLY A 173 -9.39 11.55 -7.75
C GLY A 173 -9.87 11.56 -9.18
N VAL A 174 -8.92 11.60 -10.10
CA VAL A 174 -9.16 11.60 -11.54
C VAL A 174 -8.64 10.30 -12.12
N ARG A 175 -9.40 9.73 -13.06
CA ARG A 175 -8.93 8.57 -13.83
C ARG A 175 -7.92 9.05 -14.88
N PRO A 176 -6.75 8.41 -15.05
CA PRO A 176 -5.79 8.80 -16.08
C PRO A 176 -6.45 8.87 -17.46
N LYS A 177 -6.12 9.92 -18.24
CA LYS A 177 -6.69 10.20 -19.57
C LYS A 177 -8.23 10.39 -19.57
N SER A 178 -8.80 10.86 -18.46
CA SER A 178 -10.22 11.15 -18.34
C SER A 178 -10.45 12.53 -17.76
N ASP A 179 -11.43 13.25 -18.30
CA ASP A 179 -11.88 14.56 -17.82
C ASP A 179 -12.92 14.43 -16.68
N ILE A 180 -12.98 13.24 -16.05
CA ILE A 180 -13.96 12.91 -15.00
C ILE A 180 -13.28 12.91 -13.63
N ILE A 181 -13.76 13.81 -12.77
CA ILE A 181 -13.44 13.82 -11.34
C ILE A 181 -14.40 12.86 -10.64
N THR A 182 -13.85 11.88 -9.94
CA THR A 182 -14.61 10.95 -9.10
C THR A 182 -14.51 11.39 -7.66
N VAL A 183 -15.65 11.71 -7.06
CA VAL A 183 -15.77 12.04 -5.63
C VAL A 183 -16.43 10.85 -4.95
N SER A 184 -15.78 10.31 -3.92
CA SER A 184 -16.29 9.17 -3.19
C SER A 184 -16.13 9.35 -1.70
N TYR A 185 -17.10 8.90 -0.92
CA TYR A 185 -17.03 8.95 0.53
C TYR A 185 -17.45 7.62 1.14
N THR A 186 -16.65 7.14 2.10
CA THR A 186 -16.85 5.85 2.77
C THR A 186 -17.35 6.07 4.19
N ALA A 187 -18.52 5.51 4.49
CA ALA A 187 -19.21 5.66 5.77
C ALA A 187 -19.72 4.29 6.27
N LYS A 188 -20.14 4.20 7.53
CA LYS A 188 -20.80 2.99 8.07
C LYS A 188 -22.27 2.94 7.71
N ASP A 189 -22.89 4.10 7.53
CA ASP A 189 -24.27 4.24 7.12
C ASP A 189 -24.33 4.66 5.63
N PRO A 190 -25.02 3.91 4.75
CA PRO A 190 -25.14 4.27 3.33
C PRO A 190 -25.81 5.63 3.13
N GLU A 191 -26.72 6.07 4.01
CA GLU A 191 -27.35 7.38 3.89
C GLU A 191 -26.37 8.50 4.18
N ILE A 192 -25.53 8.36 5.22
CA ILE A 192 -24.49 9.35 5.53
C ILE A 192 -23.52 9.42 4.36
N ALA A 193 -23.16 8.26 3.79
CA ALA A 193 -22.25 8.23 2.65
C ALA A 193 -22.76 9.05 1.46
N ARG A 194 -24.03 8.87 1.10
CA ARG A 194 -24.68 9.60 0.02
C ARG A 194 -24.83 11.09 0.33
N ARG A 195 -25.29 11.42 1.54
CA ARG A 195 -25.55 12.81 1.95
C ARG A 195 -24.26 13.64 1.96
N VAL A 196 -23.16 13.10 2.47
CA VAL A 196 -21.86 13.79 2.49
C VAL A 196 -21.39 14.16 1.08
N VAL A 197 -21.45 13.20 0.14
CA VAL A 197 -21.05 13.47 -1.26
C VAL A 197 -21.98 14.47 -1.92
N ALA A 198 -23.29 14.35 -1.72
CA ALA A 198 -24.27 15.27 -2.29
C ALA A 198 -24.05 16.71 -1.80
N GLU A 199 -23.85 16.88 -0.49
CA GLU A 199 -23.63 18.16 0.16
C GLU A 199 -22.29 18.78 -0.22
N LEU A 200 -21.23 17.98 -0.30
CA LEU A 200 -19.92 18.46 -0.74
C LEU A 200 -19.99 19.02 -2.16
N ILE A 201 -20.70 18.33 -3.06
CA ILE A 201 -20.84 18.74 -4.46
C ILE A 201 -21.71 20.00 -4.58
N SER A 202 -22.80 20.10 -3.82
CA SER A 202 -23.62 21.33 -3.84
C SER A 202 -22.81 22.54 -3.37
N ASN A 203 -22.09 22.41 -2.25
CA ASN A 203 -21.27 23.49 -1.70
C ASN A 203 -20.12 23.87 -2.63
N TYR A 204 -19.50 22.88 -3.27
CA TYR A 204 -18.48 23.11 -4.28
C TYR A 204 -19.02 23.87 -5.50
N LEU A 205 -20.15 23.45 -6.08
CA LEU A 205 -20.72 24.10 -7.26
C LEU A 205 -21.12 25.53 -6.97
N GLU A 206 -21.69 25.79 -5.79
CA GLU A 206 -22.05 27.14 -5.34
C GLU A 206 -20.81 28.02 -5.16
N ARG A 207 -19.81 27.54 -4.40
CA ARG A 207 -18.55 28.26 -4.19
C ARG A 207 -17.82 28.57 -5.49
N ARG A 208 -17.88 27.66 -6.45
CA ARG A 208 -17.24 27.81 -7.76
C ARG A 208 -17.87 28.89 -8.60
N ILE A 209 -19.21 28.99 -8.58
CA ILE A 209 -19.95 30.09 -9.22
C ILE A 209 -19.51 31.42 -8.62
N ASP A 210 -19.28 31.50 -7.30
CA ASP A 210 -18.82 32.73 -6.66
C ASP A 210 -17.36 33.08 -6.99
N LEU A 211 -16.46 32.10 -7.02
CA LEU A 211 -15.02 32.31 -7.27
C LEU A 211 -14.71 32.75 -8.70
N HIS A 212 -15.54 32.37 -9.68
CA HIS A 212 -15.31 32.66 -11.10
C HIS A 212 -16.16 33.83 -11.63
N GLN A 213 -16.98 34.47 -10.80
CA GLN A 213 -17.63 35.72 -11.18
C GLN A 213 -16.59 36.83 -11.31
N ILE A 214 -16.54 37.49 -12.46
CA ILE A 214 -15.76 38.73 -12.65
C ILE A 214 -16.75 39.90 -12.52
N PRO A 215 -17.00 40.43 -11.30
CA PRO A 215 -17.92 41.52 -11.14
C PRO A 215 -17.47 42.73 -11.97
N GLY A 216 -18.33 43.18 -12.88
CA GLY A 216 -18.14 44.42 -13.64
C GLY A 216 -17.34 44.32 -14.93
N GLY A 217 -16.91 43.14 -15.38
CA GLY A 217 -16.15 42.99 -16.63
C GLY A 217 -16.89 43.54 -17.87
N TYR A 218 -18.18 43.21 -18.02
CA TYR A 218 -19.01 43.76 -19.09
C TYR A 218 -19.16 45.28 -18.98
N GLN A 219 -19.34 45.83 -17.78
CA GLN A 219 -19.49 47.27 -17.56
C GLN A 219 -18.22 48.02 -17.98
N PHE A 220 -17.04 47.51 -17.63
CA PHE A 220 -15.76 48.08 -18.03
C PHE A 220 -15.62 48.12 -19.56
N PHE A 221 -15.78 46.98 -20.24
CA PHE A 221 -15.65 46.94 -21.70
C PHE A 221 -16.74 47.75 -22.40
N SER A 222 -17.98 47.78 -21.87
CA SER A 222 -19.06 48.61 -22.39
C SER A 222 -18.73 50.09 -22.32
N GLN A 223 -18.19 50.58 -21.21
CA GLN A 223 -17.77 51.98 -21.06
C GLN A 223 -16.61 52.31 -22.00
N GLN A 224 -15.60 51.45 -22.07
CA GLN A 224 -14.45 51.66 -22.97
C GLN A 224 -14.84 51.64 -24.45
N THR A 225 -15.76 50.77 -24.87
CA THR A 225 -16.27 50.78 -26.25
C THR A 225 -17.00 52.06 -26.61
N GLU A 226 -17.75 52.63 -25.68
CA GLU A 226 -18.48 53.88 -25.94
C GLU A 226 -17.52 55.07 -26.05
N LEU A 227 -16.54 55.17 -25.14
CA LEU A 227 -15.49 56.19 -25.22
C LEU A 227 -14.70 56.13 -26.53
N LEU A 228 -14.29 54.92 -26.94
CA LEU A 228 -13.59 54.74 -28.22
C LEU A 228 -14.49 55.06 -29.43
N ARG A 229 -15.80 54.82 -29.33
CA ARG A 229 -16.78 55.17 -30.37
C ARG A 229 -16.86 56.69 -30.54
N GLU A 230 -16.93 57.43 -29.42
CA GLU A 230 -16.94 58.90 -29.42
C GLU A 230 -15.64 59.49 -29.97
N GLU A 231 -14.48 58.95 -29.58
CA GLU A 231 -13.18 59.38 -30.12
C GLU A 231 -13.07 59.12 -31.64
N LEU A 232 -13.60 58.00 -32.14
CA LEU A 232 -13.64 57.70 -33.57
C LEU A 232 -14.54 58.68 -34.34
N GLU A 233 -15.70 59.03 -33.78
CA GLU A 233 -16.60 60.02 -34.38
C GLU A 233 -15.94 61.41 -34.46
N ASP A 234 -15.21 61.82 -33.42
CA ASP A 234 -14.46 63.09 -33.42
C ASP A 234 -13.35 63.11 -34.48
N ILE A 235 -12.53 62.05 -34.56
CA ILE A 235 -11.47 61.98 -35.57
C ILE A 235 -12.04 61.93 -36.98
N ALA A 236 -13.10 61.16 -37.22
CA ALA A 236 -13.77 61.12 -38.52
C ALA A 236 -14.31 62.50 -38.91
N ALA A 237 -14.93 63.22 -37.97
CA ALA A 237 -15.38 64.59 -38.20
C ALA A 237 -14.22 65.53 -38.54
N ARG A 238 -13.09 65.44 -37.82
CA ARG A 238 -11.88 66.24 -38.07
C ARG A 238 -11.24 65.94 -39.43
N ILE A 239 -11.26 64.69 -39.89
CA ILE A 239 -10.83 64.33 -41.25
C ILE A 239 -11.75 65.01 -42.28
N LEU A 240 -13.06 64.93 -42.08
CA LEU A 240 -14.04 65.55 -42.98
C LEU A 240 -13.91 67.08 -43.04
N THR A 241 -13.62 67.75 -41.92
CA THR A 241 -13.40 69.21 -41.93
C THR A 241 -12.16 69.59 -42.73
N VAL A 242 -11.03 68.90 -42.53
CA VAL A 242 -9.78 69.17 -43.26
C VAL A 242 -9.93 68.85 -44.75
N LYS A 243 -10.65 67.77 -45.09
CA LYS A 243 -10.98 67.43 -46.49
C LYS A 243 -11.84 68.52 -47.15
N LYS A 244 -12.88 69.02 -46.47
CA LYS A 244 -13.72 70.11 -46.97
C LYS A 244 -12.97 71.42 -47.15
N GLU A 245 -12.12 71.80 -46.19
CA GLU A 245 -11.29 73.01 -46.26
C GLU A 245 -10.27 72.95 -47.41
N GLY A 246 -9.76 71.76 -47.72
CA GLY A 246 -8.86 71.53 -48.84
C GLY A 246 -9.54 71.28 -50.19
N ASN A 247 -10.87 71.06 -50.21
CA ASN A 247 -11.59 70.48 -51.35
C ASN A 247 -10.93 69.18 -51.86
N ILE A 248 -10.59 68.28 -50.92
CA ILE A 248 -9.86 67.03 -51.17
C ILE A 248 -10.78 65.83 -50.87
N ASP A 249 -11.22 65.11 -51.89
CA ASP A 249 -12.00 63.88 -51.74
C ASP A 249 -11.07 62.69 -51.46
N SER A 250 -10.01 62.52 -52.26
CA SER A 250 -8.95 61.52 -52.04
C SER A 250 -7.55 62.11 -52.16
N VAL A 251 -6.74 61.96 -51.10
CA VAL A 251 -5.45 62.64 -50.97
C VAL A 251 -4.40 62.11 -51.96
N THR A 252 -4.34 60.78 -52.12
CA THR A 252 -3.35 60.14 -53.00
C THR A 252 -3.67 60.30 -54.47
N ASP A 253 -4.94 60.17 -54.85
CA ASP A 253 -5.29 60.17 -56.27
C ASP A 253 -5.34 61.60 -56.80
N GLU A 254 -5.82 62.57 -56.02
CA GLU A 254 -5.86 63.97 -56.45
C GLU A 254 -4.47 64.60 -56.55
N HIS A 255 -3.55 64.33 -55.62
CA HIS A 255 -2.18 64.86 -55.72
C HIS A 255 -1.51 64.38 -57.01
N ALA A 256 -1.60 63.08 -57.30
CA ALA A 256 -1.04 62.49 -58.51
C ALA A 256 -1.72 63.04 -59.78
N VAL A 257 -3.06 63.13 -59.80
CA VAL A 257 -3.81 63.63 -60.96
C VAL A 257 -3.50 65.10 -61.25
N VAL A 258 -3.46 65.95 -60.23
CA VAL A 258 -3.13 67.38 -60.40
C VAL A 258 -1.67 67.55 -60.82
N GLN A 259 -0.76 66.75 -60.26
CA GLN A 259 0.65 66.75 -60.64
C GLN A 259 0.83 66.37 -62.12
N THR A 260 0.18 65.31 -62.59
CA THR A 260 0.20 64.91 -64.01
C THR A 260 -0.39 66.00 -64.91
N ALA A 261 -1.52 66.62 -64.51
CA ALA A 261 -2.12 67.73 -65.26
C ALA A 261 -1.19 68.96 -65.37
N ILE A 262 -0.41 69.25 -64.32
CA ILE A 262 0.60 70.31 -64.35
C ILE A 262 1.70 69.96 -65.35
N GLU A 263 2.19 68.72 -65.36
CA GLU A 263 3.22 68.26 -66.30
C GLU A 263 2.76 68.35 -67.76
N GLU A 264 1.54 67.88 -68.05
CA GLU A 264 0.92 67.99 -69.38
C GLU A 264 0.77 69.44 -69.83
N MET A 265 0.28 70.32 -68.95
CA MET A 265 0.07 71.73 -69.27
C MET A 265 1.40 72.49 -69.41
N GLN A 266 2.46 72.07 -68.69
CA GLN A 266 3.82 72.59 -68.89
C GLN A 266 4.36 72.22 -70.27
N ILE A 267 4.15 70.97 -70.72
CA ILE A 267 4.53 70.53 -72.07
C ILE A 267 3.77 71.35 -73.12
N SER A 268 2.46 71.53 -72.95
CA SER A 268 1.65 72.37 -73.85
C SER A 268 2.15 73.80 -73.91
N ARG A 269 2.51 74.40 -72.77
CA ARG A 269 3.07 75.76 -72.72
C ARG A 269 4.40 75.86 -73.47
N LEU A 270 5.28 74.86 -73.32
CA LEU A 270 6.57 74.83 -74.04
C LEU A 270 6.38 74.75 -75.55
N GLN A 271 5.40 73.98 -76.02
CA GLN A 271 5.04 73.90 -77.45
C GLN A 271 4.56 75.26 -77.96
N VAL A 272 3.61 75.90 -77.27
CA VAL A 272 3.09 77.22 -77.64
C VAL A 272 4.19 78.29 -77.60
N GLN A 273 5.11 78.23 -76.62
CA GLN A 273 6.26 79.13 -76.54
C GLN A 273 7.23 78.96 -77.72
N SER A 274 7.48 77.71 -78.14
CA SER A 274 8.30 77.43 -79.32
C SER A 274 7.65 77.98 -80.59
N GLU A 275 6.34 77.81 -80.75
CA GLU A 275 5.58 78.34 -81.89
C GLU A 275 5.53 79.87 -81.89
N LEU A 276 5.34 80.48 -80.71
CA LEU A 276 5.37 81.93 -80.51
C LEU A 276 6.74 82.50 -80.89
N ALA A 277 7.83 81.89 -80.44
CA ALA A 277 9.19 82.32 -80.79
C ALA A 277 9.46 82.22 -82.31
N ALA A 278 8.94 81.17 -82.96
CA ALA A 278 9.03 81.04 -84.41
C ALA A 278 8.18 82.10 -85.15
N ALA A 279 6.96 82.37 -84.67
CA ALA A 279 6.07 83.39 -85.22
C ALA A 279 6.63 84.81 -85.03
N SER A 280 7.20 85.12 -83.86
CA SER A 280 7.84 86.42 -83.60
C SER A 280 9.04 86.62 -84.52
N ALA A 281 9.89 85.60 -84.70
CA ALA A 281 11.01 85.66 -85.64
C ALA A 281 10.55 85.88 -87.10
N ARG A 282 9.43 85.24 -87.51
CA ARG A 282 8.82 85.50 -88.83
C ARG A 282 8.33 86.93 -88.96
N VAL A 283 7.54 87.43 -88.01
CA VAL A 283 7.05 88.82 -87.99
C VAL A 283 8.20 89.81 -88.03
N ASP A 284 9.25 89.61 -87.23
CA ASP A 284 10.44 90.47 -87.18
C ASP A 284 11.22 90.46 -88.50
N SER A 285 11.33 89.29 -89.15
CA SER A 285 11.95 89.16 -90.48
C SER A 285 11.16 89.90 -91.56
N ILE A 286 9.82 89.77 -91.58
CA ILE A 286 8.95 90.43 -92.55
C ILE A 286 8.94 91.94 -92.31
N ARG A 287 8.92 92.37 -91.04
CA ARG A 287 9.04 93.78 -90.65
C ARG A 287 10.38 94.38 -91.11
N SER A 288 11.47 93.62 -91.00
CA SER A 288 12.80 94.03 -91.48
C SER A 288 12.86 94.14 -93.02
N MET A 289 12.17 93.24 -93.75
CA MET A 289 12.03 93.31 -95.21
C MET A 289 11.19 94.52 -95.66
N LEU A 290 10.15 94.89 -94.89
CA LEU A 290 9.29 96.06 -95.17
C LEU A 290 9.92 97.40 -94.77
N ALA A 291 10.88 97.40 -93.82
CA ALA A 291 11.63 98.59 -93.38
C ALA A 291 12.78 98.97 -94.34
N GLN A 292 13.12 98.10 -95.31
CA GLN A 292 13.95 98.48 -96.45
C GLN A 292 13.10 99.36 -97.39
N ASP A 293 13.31 100.68 -97.29
CA ASP A 293 12.51 101.71 -97.95
C ASP A 293 12.62 101.63 -99.50
N PRO A 294 11.51 101.63 -100.27
CA PRO A 294 11.55 101.74 -101.74
C PRO A 294 12.01 103.12 -102.25
N SER A 295 12.17 104.10 -101.36
CA SER A 295 12.19 105.53 -101.74
C SER A 295 13.48 106.27 -101.43
N ASP A 296 14.54 105.62 -100.96
CA ASP A 296 15.83 106.28 -100.76
C ASP A 296 16.99 105.30 -100.93
N SER A 297 17.53 105.21 -102.15
CA SER A 297 18.97 105.06 -102.43
C SER A 297 19.27 105.05 -103.94
N ALA A 298 19.85 106.16 -104.41
CA ALA A 298 20.53 106.24 -105.69
C ALA A 298 21.83 105.41 -105.67
N GLY A 299 21.85 104.27 -106.36
CA GLY A 299 23.06 103.47 -106.56
C GLY A 299 22.79 102.21 -107.39
N PRO A 300 23.57 101.92 -108.47
CA PRO A 300 23.25 100.84 -109.39
C PRO A 300 23.89 99.51 -108.99
N LYS A 301 23.06 98.50 -108.72
CA LYS A 301 23.08 97.15 -109.34
C LYS A 301 22.38 96.12 -108.44
N ASN A 302 21.36 95.50 -109.02
CA ASN A 302 20.83 94.16 -108.73
C ASN A 302 20.58 93.80 -107.26
N ASN A 303 19.36 94.09 -106.78
CA ASN A 303 18.39 93.06 -106.40
C ASN A 303 17.04 93.69 -106.03
N ALA A 304 15.98 93.22 -106.72
CA ALA A 304 14.55 93.39 -106.47
C ALA A 304 14.03 94.77 -106.00
N ILE A 305 13.63 95.62 -106.96
CA ILE A 305 12.51 96.54 -106.71
C ILE A 305 11.30 95.63 -106.44
N LEU A 306 10.80 95.62 -105.21
CA LEU A 306 9.55 94.90 -104.92
C LEU A 306 8.44 95.52 -105.79
N ASP A 307 7.79 94.68 -106.59
CA ASP A 307 6.61 95.06 -107.36
C ASP A 307 5.57 95.67 -106.39
N PRO A 308 4.88 96.79 -106.72
CA PRO A 308 3.77 97.32 -105.92
C PRO A 308 2.71 96.25 -105.52
N VAL A 309 2.59 95.17 -106.30
CA VAL A 309 1.78 93.99 -105.97
C VAL A 309 2.42 93.14 -104.87
N GLU A 310 3.73 92.96 -104.88
CA GLU A 310 4.51 92.15 -103.94
C GLU A 310 4.61 92.82 -102.55
N TYR A 311 4.76 94.15 -102.51
CA TYR A 311 4.72 94.92 -101.26
C TYR A 311 3.34 94.83 -100.57
N LYS A 312 2.25 94.97 -101.32
CA LYS A 312 0.87 94.79 -100.79
C LYS A 312 0.61 93.36 -100.30
N LYS A 313 1.17 92.35 -100.98
CA LYS A 313 1.11 90.95 -100.53
C LYS A 313 1.87 90.76 -99.22
N LEU A 314 3.08 91.31 -99.10
CA LEU A 314 3.90 91.20 -97.90
C LEU A 314 3.26 91.92 -96.69
N GLN A 315 2.60 93.06 -96.91
CA GLN A 315 1.79 93.73 -95.88
C GLN A 315 0.57 92.88 -95.43
N ALA A 316 -0.10 92.21 -96.37
CA ALA A 316 -1.19 91.29 -96.04
C ALA A 316 -0.68 90.08 -95.24
N THR A 317 0.48 89.52 -95.62
CA THR A 317 1.16 88.45 -94.88
C THR A 317 1.59 88.90 -93.49
N LEU A 318 2.13 90.12 -93.35
CA LEU A 318 2.50 90.67 -92.04
C LEU A 318 1.28 90.76 -91.12
N ARG A 319 0.15 91.31 -91.59
CA ARG A 319 -1.09 91.39 -90.79
C ARG A 319 -1.59 90.02 -90.36
N LEU A 320 -1.47 89.02 -91.22
CA LEU A 320 -1.86 87.64 -90.91
C LEU A 320 -0.93 87.02 -89.86
N GLU A 321 0.39 87.19 -89.99
CA GLU A 321 1.36 86.71 -89.01
C GLU A 321 1.29 87.49 -87.67
N GLU A 322 1.01 88.79 -87.68
CA GLU A 322 0.77 89.60 -86.46
C GLU A 322 -0.50 89.14 -85.74
N ALA A 323 -1.57 88.81 -86.48
CA ALA A 323 -2.77 88.22 -85.90
C ALA A 323 -2.50 86.81 -85.30
N SER A 324 -1.69 86.00 -85.98
CA SER A 324 -1.25 84.68 -85.49
C SER A 324 -0.39 84.79 -84.23
N LEU A 325 0.58 85.71 -84.22
CA LEU A 325 1.42 86.00 -83.06
C LEU A 325 0.58 86.47 -81.86
N ALA A 326 -0.39 87.36 -82.09
CA ALA A 326 -1.30 87.81 -81.04
C ALA A 326 -2.15 86.65 -80.48
N ALA A 327 -2.62 85.74 -81.33
CA ALA A 327 -3.34 84.53 -80.90
C ALA A 327 -2.46 83.59 -80.05
N LEU A 328 -1.21 83.36 -80.46
CA LEU A 328 -0.25 82.55 -79.71
C LEU A 328 0.15 83.18 -78.37
N ILE A 329 0.27 84.51 -78.30
CA ILE A 329 0.48 85.24 -77.04
C ILE A 329 -0.71 85.03 -76.10
N ALA A 330 -1.95 85.18 -76.60
CA ALA A 330 -3.15 84.95 -75.81
C ALA A 330 -3.25 83.49 -75.33
N GLN A 331 -2.90 82.52 -76.18
CA GLN A 331 -2.87 81.10 -75.83
C GLN A 331 -1.81 80.79 -74.75
N ASN A 332 -0.60 81.33 -74.85
CA ASN A 332 0.45 81.15 -73.84
C ASN A 332 0.07 81.78 -72.49
N GLN A 333 -0.64 82.91 -72.50
CA GLN A 333 -1.19 83.52 -71.30
C GLN A 333 -2.29 82.68 -70.66
N GLU A 334 -3.22 82.13 -71.45
CA GLU A 334 -4.28 81.25 -70.97
C GLU A 334 -3.71 79.96 -70.35
N VAL A 335 -2.81 79.28 -71.05
CA VAL A 335 -2.10 78.09 -70.54
C VAL A 335 -1.30 78.43 -69.28
N GLY A 336 -0.70 79.63 -69.21
CA GLY A 336 -0.02 80.13 -68.02
C GLY A 336 -0.97 80.30 -66.82
N SER A 337 -2.13 80.90 -67.04
CA SER A 337 -3.18 81.07 -66.02
C SER A 337 -3.67 79.72 -65.49
N GLN A 338 -3.94 78.76 -66.37
CA GLN A 338 -4.36 77.40 -66.00
C GLN A 338 -3.27 76.66 -65.18
N LEU A 339 -1.99 76.81 -65.56
CA LEU A 339 -0.87 76.27 -64.79
C LEU A 339 -0.78 76.86 -63.38
N ASP A 340 -0.99 78.16 -63.25
CA ASP A 340 -0.93 78.82 -61.95
C ASP A 340 -2.11 78.39 -61.06
N GLN A 341 -3.30 78.20 -61.63
CA GLN A 341 -4.45 77.60 -60.92
C GLN A 341 -4.17 76.18 -60.44
N LEU A 342 -3.63 75.31 -61.31
CA LEU A 342 -3.27 73.95 -60.93
C LEU A 342 -2.17 73.93 -59.85
N ARG A 343 -1.17 74.82 -59.94
CA ARG A 343 -0.13 74.96 -58.92
C ARG A 343 -0.68 75.45 -57.59
N THR A 344 -1.65 76.37 -57.58
CA THR A 344 -2.32 76.78 -56.34
C THR A 344 -3.09 75.64 -55.71
N ASN A 345 -3.80 74.84 -56.52
CA ASN A 345 -4.52 73.66 -56.05
C ASN A 345 -3.56 72.59 -55.48
N LEU A 346 -2.43 72.35 -56.15
CA LEU A 346 -1.42 71.42 -55.66
C LEU A 346 -0.88 71.85 -54.30
N ARG A 347 -0.57 73.14 -54.11
CA ARG A 347 -0.09 73.68 -52.82
C ARG A 347 -1.11 73.52 -51.70
N THR A 348 -2.41 73.67 -51.99
CA THR A 348 -3.45 73.43 -50.99
C THR A 348 -3.55 71.95 -50.61
N ILE A 349 -3.39 71.05 -51.58
CA ILE A 349 -3.34 69.61 -51.35
C ILE A 349 -2.11 69.24 -50.50
N GLU A 350 -0.91 69.67 -50.91
CA GLU A 350 0.36 69.38 -50.21
C GLU A 350 0.38 69.89 -48.77
N LYS A 351 -0.28 71.03 -48.50
CA LYS A 351 -0.38 71.59 -47.14
C LYS A 351 -1.25 70.74 -46.22
N ASN A 352 -2.35 70.19 -46.73
CA ASN A 352 -3.35 69.49 -45.91
C ASN A 352 -3.13 67.96 -45.86
N GLU A 353 -2.47 67.39 -46.86
CA GLU A 353 -2.17 65.95 -46.98
C GLU A 353 -1.53 65.33 -45.74
N PRO A 354 -0.44 65.88 -45.15
CA PRO A 354 0.19 65.28 -43.98
C PRO A 354 -0.75 65.20 -42.76
N THR A 355 -1.61 66.21 -42.61
CA THR A 355 -2.59 66.27 -41.53
C THR A 355 -3.65 65.18 -41.71
N ILE A 356 -4.17 65.01 -42.93
CA ILE A 356 -5.14 63.96 -43.25
C ILE A 356 -4.52 62.58 -43.00
N ARG A 357 -3.30 62.31 -43.49
CA ARG A 357 -2.60 61.03 -43.28
C ARG A 357 -2.36 60.72 -41.80
N ARG A 358 -1.99 61.73 -41.00
CA ARG A 358 -1.82 61.55 -39.55
C ARG A 358 -3.14 61.18 -38.87
N LEU A 359 -4.22 61.92 -39.18
CA LEU A 359 -5.54 61.64 -38.62
C LEU A 359 -6.09 60.29 -39.07
N GLN A 360 -5.85 59.87 -40.32
CA GLN A 360 -6.20 58.53 -40.80
C GLN A 360 -5.47 57.44 -40.04
N ARG A 361 -4.17 57.62 -39.77
CA ARG A 361 -3.41 56.64 -38.97
C ARG A 361 -3.88 56.58 -37.52
N GLU A 362 -4.30 57.71 -36.96
CA GLU A 362 -4.89 57.77 -35.62
C GLU A 362 -6.27 57.10 -35.60
N GLN A 363 -7.09 57.32 -36.64
CA GLN A 363 -8.36 56.63 -36.87
C GLN A 363 -8.15 55.11 -36.94
N GLU A 364 -7.23 54.62 -37.77
CA GLU A 364 -6.92 53.19 -37.92
C GLU A 364 -6.53 52.55 -36.57
N LEU A 365 -5.70 53.25 -35.78
CA LEU A 365 -5.30 52.78 -34.45
C LEU A 365 -6.50 52.71 -33.49
N LEU A 366 -7.37 53.72 -33.49
CA LEU A 366 -8.58 53.73 -32.67
C LEU A 366 -9.58 52.68 -33.14
N GLU A 367 -9.72 52.42 -34.44
CA GLU A 367 -10.57 51.37 -34.98
C GLU A 367 -10.09 49.99 -34.53
N GLU A 368 -8.78 49.74 -34.55
CA GLU A 368 -8.19 48.50 -34.05
C GLU A 368 -8.50 48.31 -32.55
N LYS A 369 -8.33 49.37 -31.74
CA LYS A 369 -8.69 49.36 -30.32
C LYS A 369 -10.19 49.11 -30.14
N TYR A 370 -11.05 49.86 -30.82
CA TYR A 370 -12.50 49.74 -30.72
C TYR A 370 -12.94 48.31 -31.07
N ARG A 371 -12.43 47.75 -32.15
CA ARG A 371 -12.72 46.37 -32.56
C ARG A 371 -12.38 45.38 -31.45
N LYS A 372 -11.17 45.48 -30.90
CA LYS A 372 -10.71 44.59 -29.82
C LYS A 372 -11.56 44.71 -28.56
N TYR A 373 -11.89 45.93 -28.16
CA TYR A 373 -12.74 46.16 -26.98
C TYR A 373 -14.19 45.74 -27.21
N SER A 374 -14.70 45.87 -28.44
CA SER A 374 -16.03 45.39 -28.84
C SER A 374 -16.12 43.86 -28.82
N GLU A 375 -15.11 43.17 -29.36
CA GLU A 375 -14.98 41.73 -29.27
C GLU A 375 -14.93 41.28 -27.79
N ASN A 376 -14.10 41.94 -26.97
CA ASN A 376 -14.04 41.65 -25.53
C ASN A 376 -15.35 41.95 -24.79
N ARG A 377 -16.08 43.00 -25.18
CA ARG A 377 -17.41 43.32 -24.63
C ARG A 377 -18.41 42.21 -24.93
N GLU A 378 -18.42 41.68 -26.15
CA GLU A 378 -19.33 40.59 -26.51
C GLU A 378 -18.97 39.30 -25.76
N GLN A 379 -17.68 38.99 -25.62
CA GLN A 379 -17.23 37.89 -24.76
C GLN A 379 -17.65 38.09 -23.30
N ALA A 380 -17.49 39.30 -22.76
CA ALA A 380 -17.92 39.62 -21.40
C ALA A 380 -19.45 39.54 -21.23
N ARG A 381 -20.23 39.89 -22.26
CA ARG A 381 -21.70 39.75 -22.27
C ARG A 381 -22.12 38.29 -22.18
N ILE A 382 -21.49 37.43 -22.99
CA ILE A 382 -21.73 35.98 -22.96
C ILE A 382 -21.41 35.43 -21.56
N ASN A 383 -20.27 35.81 -20.99
CA ASN A 383 -19.89 35.39 -19.64
C ASN A 383 -20.90 35.87 -18.59
N GLN A 384 -21.37 37.12 -18.66
CA GLN A 384 -22.40 37.65 -17.74
C GLN A 384 -23.75 36.91 -17.89
N GLU A 385 -24.15 36.51 -19.10
CA GLU A 385 -25.35 35.68 -19.30
C GLU A 385 -25.18 34.28 -18.72
N LEU A 386 -23.99 33.67 -18.84
CA LEU A 386 -23.67 32.39 -18.23
C LEU A 386 -23.66 32.46 -16.71
N GLU A 387 -23.12 33.54 -16.13
CA GLU A 387 -23.17 33.85 -14.70
C GLU A 387 -24.63 33.95 -14.23
N THR A 388 -25.46 34.73 -14.93
CA THR A 388 -26.88 34.93 -14.61
C THR A 388 -27.65 33.61 -14.63
N LYS A 389 -27.34 32.72 -15.59
CA LYS A 389 -27.95 31.39 -15.70
C LYS A 389 -27.30 30.34 -14.78
N LYS A 390 -26.29 30.70 -13.97
CA LYS A 390 -25.53 29.81 -13.07
C LYS A 390 -24.97 28.57 -13.78
N ILE A 391 -24.52 28.74 -15.03
CA ILE A 391 -24.02 27.62 -15.85
C ILE A 391 -22.55 27.37 -15.52
N SER A 392 -22.28 26.29 -14.78
CA SER A 392 -20.93 25.83 -14.46
C SER A 392 -20.32 25.02 -15.62
N ASN A 393 -19.01 25.16 -15.88
CA ASN A 393 -18.25 24.24 -16.75
C ASN A 393 -17.97 22.87 -16.13
N VAL A 394 -18.42 22.64 -14.90
CA VAL A 394 -18.49 21.30 -14.31
C VAL A 394 -19.93 20.82 -14.31
N THR A 395 -20.16 19.64 -14.88
CA THR A 395 -21.50 19.01 -14.91
C THR A 395 -21.48 17.71 -14.12
N ILE A 396 -22.55 17.45 -13.38
CA ILE A 396 -22.74 16.18 -12.69
C ILE A 396 -23.11 15.11 -13.72
N VAL A 397 -22.22 14.15 -13.96
CA VAL A 397 -22.46 12.98 -14.82
C VAL A 397 -23.26 11.92 -14.05
N GLN A 398 -22.91 11.73 -12.78
CA GLN A 398 -23.55 10.76 -11.90
C GLN A 398 -23.73 11.39 -10.53
N HIS A 399 -24.97 11.52 -10.07
CA HIS A 399 -25.28 11.99 -8.72
C HIS A 399 -24.83 10.98 -7.66
N ALA A 400 -24.68 11.45 -6.41
CA ALA A 400 -24.34 10.59 -5.27
C ALA A 400 -25.32 9.42 -5.16
N THR A 401 -24.83 8.20 -5.36
CA THR A 401 -25.65 6.98 -5.37
C THR A 401 -25.80 6.42 -3.95
N LEU A 402 -26.93 5.78 -3.64
CA LEU A 402 -27.09 5.01 -2.41
C LEU A 402 -26.51 3.60 -2.63
N PRO A 403 -25.37 3.24 -2.01
CA PRO A 403 -24.78 1.92 -2.21
C PRO A 403 -25.65 0.81 -1.62
N GLU A 404 -26.06 -0.15 -2.46
CA GLU A 404 -26.85 -1.32 -2.03
C GLU A 404 -25.98 -2.39 -1.38
N GLU A 405 -24.75 -2.55 -1.87
CA GLU A 405 -23.79 -3.53 -1.35
C GLU A 405 -22.76 -2.87 -0.43
N SER A 406 -22.43 -3.54 0.67
CA SER A 406 -21.33 -3.13 1.53
C SER A 406 -19.99 -3.42 0.86
N ASN A 407 -19.00 -2.56 1.08
CA ASN A 407 -17.65 -2.78 0.58
C ASN A 407 -17.08 -4.14 1.05
N PRO A 408 -16.25 -4.80 0.23
CA PRO A 408 -15.60 -6.03 0.61
C PRO A 408 -14.65 -5.78 1.79
N SER A 409 -15.10 -6.17 2.98
CA SER A 409 -14.40 -5.95 4.26
C SER A 409 -13.11 -6.79 4.42
N GLY A 410 -12.71 -7.52 3.38
CA GLY A 410 -11.60 -8.46 3.39
C GLY A 410 -11.76 -9.58 4.43
N LYS A 411 -12.98 -9.81 4.95
CA LYS A 411 -13.25 -10.78 6.02
C LYS A 411 -12.75 -12.19 5.67
N MET A 412 -12.95 -12.61 4.42
CA MET A 412 -12.46 -13.89 3.91
C MET A 412 -10.93 -13.97 3.91
N ILE A 413 -10.24 -12.92 3.46
CA ILE A 413 -8.77 -12.86 3.44
C ILE A 413 -8.21 -12.89 4.87
N LYS A 414 -8.80 -12.12 5.79
CA LYS A 414 -8.41 -12.08 7.21
C LYS A 414 -8.63 -13.44 7.90
N LEU A 415 -9.75 -14.12 7.61
CA LEU A 415 -10.03 -15.45 8.13
C LEU A 415 -9.04 -16.49 7.58
N ALA A 416 -8.74 -16.45 6.28
CA ALA A 416 -7.76 -17.33 5.66
C ALA A 416 -6.36 -17.12 6.25
N ALA A 417 -5.94 -15.87 6.44
CA ALA A 417 -4.68 -15.53 7.08
C ALA A 417 -4.60 -16.04 8.54
N ALA A 418 -5.67 -15.88 9.32
CA ALA A 418 -5.74 -16.37 10.69
C ALA A 418 -5.69 -17.91 10.76
N LEU A 419 -6.37 -18.61 9.83
CA LEU A 419 -6.32 -20.06 9.74
C LEU A 419 -4.90 -20.55 9.41
N PHE A 420 -4.24 -19.88 8.46
CA PHE A 420 -2.88 -20.21 8.05
C PHE A 420 -1.89 -20.00 9.21
N LEU A 421 -1.93 -18.83 9.86
CA LEU A 421 -1.12 -18.54 11.05
C LEU A 421 -1.42 -19.50 12.21
N GLY A 422 -2.69 -19.84 12.42
CA GLY A 422 -3.11 -20.80 13.44
C GLY A 422 -2.56 -22.20 13.18
N LEU A 423 -2.57 -22.67 11.92
CA LEU A 423 -2.06 -23.98 11.54
C LEU A 423 -0.54 -24.09 11.72
N PHE A 424 0.22 -23.12 11.19
CA PHE A 424 1.68 -23.10 11.33
C PHE A 424 2.11 -22.88 12.78
N GLY A 425 1.44 -21.98 13.51
CA GLY A 425 1.72 -21.76 14.92
C GLY A 425 1.38 -22.97 15.79
N ALA A 426 0.32 -23.73 15.46
CA ALA A 426 -0.02 -24.97 16.18
C ALA A 426 1.07 -26.05 16.02
N VAL A 427 1.61 -26.19 14.81
CA VAL A 427 2.77 -27.06 14.54
C VAL A 427 4.00 -26.56 15.32
N GLY A 428 4.29 -25.26 15.25
CA GLY A 428 5.41 -24.64 15.97
C GLY A 428 5.34 -24.83 17.49
N ILE A 429 4.15 -24.72 18.10
CA ILE A 429 3.95 -24.95 19.53
C ILE A 429 4.11 -26.43 19.88
N ALA A 430 3.66 -27.35 19.03
CA ALA A 430 3.88 -28.78 19.27
C ALA A 430 5.38 -29.10 19.35
N PHE A 431 6.18 -28.62 18.38
CA PHE A 431 7.63 -28.81 18.39
C PHE A 431 8.34 -28.00 19.48
N GLY A 432 7.91 -26.77 19.77
CA GLY A 432 8.53 -25.93 20.79
C GLY A 432 8.34 -26.48 22.20
N VAL A 433 7.16 -27.05 22.49
CA VAL A 433 6.91 -27.73 23.77
C VAL A 433 7.76 -28.99 23.89
N ASP A 434 7.92 -29.75 22.81
CA ASP A 434 8.75 -30.96 22.77
C ASP A 434 10.24 -30.64 22.92
N PHE A 435 10.71 -29.56 22.29
CA PHE A 435 12.10 -29.11 22.39
C PHE A 435 12.50 -28.68 23.81
N ILE A 436 11.55 -28.15 24.58
CA ILE A 436 11.78 -27.72 25.97
C ILE A 436 11.65 -28.90 26.95
N ASP A 437 11.00 -30.01 26.55
CA ASP A 437 10.82 -31.19 27.40
C ASP A 437 12.15 -31.95 27.56
N PRO A 438 12.75 -32.02 28.76
CA PRO A 438 14.03 -32.70 28.97
C PRO A 438 13.88 -34.22 29.14
N SER A 439 12.67 -34.76 29.04
CA SER A 439 12.37 -36.17 29.31
C SER A 439 12.80 -37.10 28.16
N LEU A 440 13.14 -38.35 28.49
CA LEU A 440 13.45 -39.38 27.48
C LEU A 440 12.16 -39.98 26.92
N HIS A 441 11.98 -39.99 25.60
CA HIS A 441 10.77 -40.52 24.96
C HIS A 441 11.03 -41.67 23.98
N SER A 442 12.26 -41.85 23.50
CA SER A 442 12.62 -42.85 22.49
C SER A 442 14.00 -43.46 22.74
N GLU A 443 14.27 -44.63 22.15
CA GLU A 443 15.62 -45.22 22.10
C GLU A 443 16.67 -44.26 21.51
N ALA A 444 16.27 -43.42 20.55
CA ALA A 444 17.15 -42.41 19.97
C ALA A 444 17.56 -41.35 21.00
N ASP A 445 16.65 -40.93 21.88
CA ASP A 445 16.96 -39.97 22.95
C ASP A 445 17.93 -40.56 23.96
N VAL A 446 17.76 -41.84 24.30
CA VAL A 446 18.66 -42.58 25.21
C VAL A 446 20.07 -42.63 24.64
N THR A 447 20.19 -43.00 23.37
CA THR A 447 21.48 -43.10 22.69
C THR A 447 22.13 -41.72 22.56
N ALA A 448 21.37 -40.69 22.17
CA ALA A 448 21.88 -39.34 21.94
C ALA A 448 22.30 -38.61 23.23
N HIS A 449 21.52 -38.74 24.31
CA HIS A 449 21.75 -37.95 25.53
C HIS A 449 22.47 -38.73 26.64
N VAL A 450 22.16 -40.02 26.78
CA VAL A 450 22.71 -40.90 27.83
C VAL A 450 23.90 -41.72 27.32
N ASN A 451 24.05 -41.91 26.00
CA ASN A 451 25.11 -42.71 25.37
C ASN A 451 25.09 -44.18 25.81
N ARG A 452 23.90 -44.77 25.95
CA ARG A 452 23.71 -46.17 26.36
C ARG A 452 22.70 -46.88 25.47
N LYS A 453 22.80 -48.20 25.42
CA LYS A 453 21.87 -49.04 24.68
C LYS A 453 20.53 -49.10 25.41
N THR A 454 19.44 -49.00 24.65
CA THR A 454 18.09 -49.31 25.16
C THR A 454 17.90 -50.82 25.13
N LEU A 455 17.63 -51.42 26.30
CA LEU A 455 17.35 -52.83 26.41
C LEU A 455 15.98 -53.16 25.85
N ILE A 456 14.94 -52.41 26.14
CA ILE A 456 13.61 -52.63 25.56
C ILE A 456 12.71 -51.43 25.86
N GLU A 457 11.72 -51.19 24.99
CA GLU A 457 10.60 -50.29 25.25
C GLU A 457 9.38 -51.11 25.73
N LEU A 458 9.01 -50.96 27.00
CA LEU A 458 7.85 -51.62 27.59
C LEU A 458 6.61 -50.71 27.45
N PRO A 459 5.52 -51.18 26.80
CA PRO A 459 4.32 -50.37 26.61
C PRO A 459 3.61 -50.07 27.93
N LEU A 460 2.92 -48.92 28.01
CA LEU A 460 2.04 -48.61 29.13
C LEU A 460 0.87 -49.61 29.20
N LEU A 461 0.90 -50.48 30.21
CA LEU A 461 -0.16 -51.44 30.50
C LEU A 461 -1.31 -50.74 31.25
N ARG A 462 -2.38 -50.36 30.54
CA ARG A 462 -3.61 -49.84 31.19
C ARG A 462 -4.44 -51.01 31.73
N GLY A 463 -4.94 -50.90 32.96
CA GLY A 463 -5.57 -51.97 33.75
C GLY A 463 -6.79 -52.74 33.18
N LYS A 464 -7.19 -52.53 31.91
CA LYS A 464 -8.08 -53.42 31.15
C LYS A 464 -7.32 -54.46 30.28
N GLN A 465 -5.99 -54.41 30.24
CA GLN A 465 -5.08 -55.24 29.43
C GLN A 465 -4.06 -56.01 30.30
N LEU A 466 -4.45 -56.46 31.49
CA LEU A 466 -3.71 -57.51 32.18
C LEU A 466 -4.21 -58.85 31.66
N ASP A 467 -3.35 -59.58 30.96
CA ASP A 467 -3.65 -60.90 30.40
C ASP A 467 -3.96 -61.91 31.54
N PRO A 468 -5.02 -62.75 31.43
CA PRO A 468 -5.38 -63.76 32.43
C PRO A 468 -4.38 -64.91 32.56
N ALA A 469 -3.25 -64.89 31.85
CA ALA A 469 -2.18 -65.88 31.92
C ALA A 469 -1.47 -65.92 33.29
N PHE A 470 -1.84 -65.06 34.25
CA PHE A 470 -1.76 -65.37 35.68
C PHE A 470 -2.76 -66.50 36.05
N ARG A 471 -2.64 -67.64 35.38
CA ARG A 471 -3.28 -68.90 35.73
C ARG A 471 -2.16 -69.92 35.93
N PRO A 472 -1.79 -70.27 37.18
CA PRO A 472 -1.03 -71.49 37.41
C PRO A 472 -1.79 -72.69 36.81
N PRO A 473 -1.12 -73.79 36.45
CA PRO A 473 -1.74 -74.92 35.78
C PRO A 473 -2.68 -75.64 36.75
N LEU A 474 -3.90 -75.14 36.89
CA LEU A 474 -4.95 -75.83 37.61
C LEU A 474 -5.53 -76.90 36.70
N ARG A 475 -5.01 -78.10 36.94
CA ARG A 475 -5.51 -79.38 36.48
C ARG A 475 -7.04 -79.43 36.52
N LYS A 476 -7.62 -79.59 35.32
CA LYS A 476 -8.95 -80.09 34.96
C LYS A 476 -10.19 -79.35 35.53
N GLU A 477 -10.75 -78.56 34.61
CA GLU A 477 -12.18 -78.44 34.26
C GLU A 477 -12.98 -77.16 34.58
N ARG A 478 -13.35 -76.50 33.47
CA ARG A 478 -14.65 -75.88 33.14
C ARG A 478 -15.14 -74.72 34.01
N LYS A 479 -14.60 -73.51 33.80
CA LYS A 479 -15.34 -72.21 33.85
C LYS A 479 -14.50 -70.99 33.41
N ALA A 480 -13.92 -71.01 32.20
CA ALA A 480 -13.12 -69.87 31.68
C ALA A 480 -13.60 -69.39 30.31
N ARG A 481 -14.87 -68.96 30.21
CA ARG A 481 -15.54 -68.62 28.94
C ARG A 481 -15.81 -67.11 28.73
N TRP A 482 -15.06 -66.19 29.33
CA TRP A 482 -15.43 -64.76 29.29
C TRP A 482 -14.38 -63.77 28.76
N ILE A 483 -13.37 -64.21 28.01
CA ILE A 483 -12.44 -63.27 27.37
C ILE A 483 -12.15 -63.78 25.97
N LEU A 484 -12.82 -63.20 24.97
CA LEU A 484 -12.48 -63.19 23.54
C LEU A 484 -13.68 -62.60 22.81
N HIS A 485 -13.67 -61.28 22.55
CA HIS A 485 -14.38 -60.72 21.42
C HIS A 485 -13.64 -59.48 20.91
N SER A 486 -13.57 -59.41 19.58
CA SER A 486 -13.19 -58.27 18.74
C SER A 486 -11.70 -57.87 18.68
N GLY A 487 -11.04 -58.33 17.63
CA GLY A 487 -10.69 -57.44 16.51
C GLY A 487 -9.56 -56.43 16.72
N LYS A 488 -8.47 -56.70 15.99
CA LYS A 488 -7.51 -55.72 15.45
C LYS A 488 -6.79 -54.89 16.50
N TYR A 489 -5.65 -55.42 16.94
CA TYR A 489 -4.34 -54.76 17.05
C TYR A 489 -3.34 -55.79 17.58
N ALA A 490 -2.09 -55.80 17.09
CA ALA A 490 -1.04 -56.63 17.67
C ALA A 490 -0.86 -56.20 19.14
N VAL A 491 -1.45 -56.98 20.02
CA VAL A 491 -1.12 -57.05 21.43
C VAL A 491 0.24 -57.71 21.40
N VAL A 492 1.31 -56.95 21.65
CA VAL A 492 2.46 -57.62 22.26
C VAL A 492 1.87 -58.07 23.58
N ASP A 493 1.66 -59.38 23.72
CA ASP A 493 1.30 -59.95 25.01
C ASP A 493 2.28 -59.31 26.00
N GLY A 494 1.76 -58.83 27.12
CA GLY A 494 2.61 -58.23 28.15
C GLY A 494 3.72 -59.19 28.61
N ASP A 495 3.69 -60.45 28.18
CA ASP A 495 4.69 -61.48 28.38
C ASP A 495 5.73 -61.57 27.24
N SER A 496 5.42 -61.24 25.97
CA SER A 496 6.39 -61.31 24.86
C SER A 496 7.51 -60.26 24.96
N CYS A 497 7.18 -59.03 25.36
CA CYS A 497 8.23 -58.03 25.67
C CYS A 497 9.13 -58.51 26.83
N PHE A 498 8.55 -59.17 27.83
CA PHE A 498 9.30 -59.63 28.99
C PHE A 498 10.10 -60.90 28.68
N GLN A 499 9.65 -61.76 27.77
CA GLN A 499 10.44 -62.86 27.19
C GLN A 499 11.65 -62.33 26.42
N GLU A 500 11.45 -61.29 25.60
CA GLU A 500 12.55 -60.62 24.91
C GLU A 500 13.52 -59.97 25.90
N LEU A 501 13.01 -59.33 26.96
CA LEU A 501 13.82 -58.78 28.04
C LEU A 501 14.65 -59.87 28.75
N CYS A 502 14.05 -61.03 29.06
CA CYS A 502 14.78 -62.18 29.60
C CYS A 502 15.93 -62.59 28.67
N LEU A 503 15.68 -62.73 27.37
CA LEU A 503 16.71 -63.10 26.38
C LEU A 503 17.85 -62.08 26.34
N ARG A 504 17.53 -60.77 26.39
CA ARG A 504 18.53 -59.69 26.40
C ARG A 504 19.38 -59.68 27.68
N PHE A 505 18.84 -60.15 28.80
CA PHE A 505 19.60 -60.37 30.04
C PHE A 505 20.42 -61.67 30.06
N LEU A 506 20.27 -62.57 29.09
CA LEU A 506 20.93 -63.90 29.08
C LEU A 506 22.14 -64.00 28.13
N THR A 507 22.64 -62.89 27.55
CA THR A 507 23.68 -62.93 26.51
C THR A 507 25.10 -63.33 26.98
N GLU A 508 25.80 -64.03 26.07
CA GLU A 508 27.20 -64.47 25.91
C GLU A 508 28.01 -65.24 26.97
N LYS A 509 27.82 -65.11 28.29
CA LYS A 509 28.48 -66.05 29.24
C LYS A 509 27.71 -66.16 30.56
N PRO A 510 27.16 -67.34 30.92
CA PRO A 510 26.73 -67.56 32.29
C PRO A 510 27.97 -67.49 33.21
N PRO A 511 27.85 -67.01 34.46
CA PRO A 511 28.96 -66.99 35.41
C PRO A 511 29.56 -68.40 35.54
N GLU A 512 30.89 -68.51 35.46
CA GLU A 512 31.58 -69.81 35.56
C GLU A 512 31.39 -70.39 36.97
N GLY A 513 30.70 -71.53 37.06
CA GLY A 513 30.42 -72.22 38.32
C GLY A 513 28.93 -72.36 38.62
N ASN A 514 28.60 -73.08 39.69
CA ASN A 514 27.23 -73.42 40.09
C ASN A 514 26.50 -72.27 40.83
N SER A 515 26.82 -71.01 40.49
CA SER A 515 26.28 -69.81 41.13
C SER A 515 25.06 -69.25 40.39
N PRO A 516 24.01 -68.79 41.10
CA PRO A 516 22.85 -68.13 40.49
C PRO A 516 23.26 -66.92 39.67
N LEU A 517 22.56 -66.66 38.55
CA LEU A 517 22.63 -65.38 37.85
C LEU A 517 21.86 -64.32 38.65
N VAL A 518 22.55 -63.26 39.08
CA VAL A 518 21.96 -62.17 39.88
C VAL A 518 21.67 -60.96 38.99
N ILE A 519 20.38 -60.70 38.72
CA ILE A 519 19.90 -59.56 37.92
C ILE A 519 19.36 -58.47 38.86
N GLY A 520 19.98 -57.30 38.86
CA GLY A 520 19.49 -56.10 39.53
C GLY A 520 18.60 -55.27 38.62
N LEU A 521 17.44 -54.84 39.14
CA LEU A 521 16.64 -53.80 38.50
C LEU A 521 16.56 -52.61 39.42
N THR A 522 16.88 -51.43 38.91
CA THR A 522 16.80 -50.16 39.64
C THR A 522 16.19 -49.07 38.76
N SER A 523 15.97 -47.89 39.32
CA SER A 523 15.44 -46.70 38.66
C SER A 523 16.28 -45.48 38.99
N SER A 524 16.09 -44.40 38.24
CA SER A 524 16.68 -43.10 38.58
C SER A 524 15.89 -42.37 39.66
N VAL A 525 14.56 -42.51 39.66
CA VAL A 525 13.63 -41.81 40.55
C VAL A 525 12.55 -42.79 41.05
N GLY A 526 11.98 -42.55 42.23
CA GLY A 526 10.86 -43.32 42.76
C GLY A 526 9.66 -43.38 41.80
N GLY A 527 8.98 -44.54 41.74
CA GLY A 527 7.75 -44.71 40.95
C GLY A 527 7.92 -44.95 39.44
N GLU A 528 9.13 -45.19 38.92
CA GLU A 528 9.38 -45.56 37.50
C GLU A 528 8.91 -46.98 37.14
N GLY A 529 8.51 -47.77 38.13
CA GLY A 529 7.86 -49.07 37.96
C GLY A 529 8.78 -50.29 38.05
N VAL A 530 9.95 -50.14 38.70
CA VAL A 530 10.94 -51.22 38.92
C VAL A 530 10.30 -52.49 39.46
N SER A 531 9.57 -52.42 40.57
CA SER A 531 8.91 -53.58 41.18
C SER A 531 7.92 -54.30 40.25
N THR A 532 7.26 -53.55 39.36
CA THR A 532 6.35 -54.14 38.37
C THR A 532 7.14 -54.88 37.28
N VAL A 533 8.25 -54.30 36.83
CA VAL A 533 9.15 -54.93 35.85
C VAL A 533 9.81 -56.16 36.46
N ALA A 534 10.32 -56.06 37.68
CA ALA A 534 10.98 -57.15 38.42
C ALA A 534 10.06 -58.33 38.68
N GLY A 535 8.84 -58.09 39.16
CA GLY A 535 7.85 -59.14 39.40
C GLY A 535 7.42 -59.88 38.12
N LYS A 536 7.26 -59.15 37.00
CA LYS A 536 6.94 -59.76 35.71
C LYS A 536 8.12 -60.52 35.11
N LEU A 537 9.32 -59.98 35.24
CA LEU A 537 10.54 -60.64 34.80
C LEU A 537 10.73 -61.98 35.53
N ALA A 538 10.55 -61.99 36.86
CA ALA A 538 10.58 -63.21 37.68
C ALA A 538 9.54 -64.24 37.25
N ALA A 539 8.31 -63.78 36.97
CA ALA A 539 7.25 -64.65 36.48
C ALA A 539 7.59 -65.31 35.13
N VAL A 540 8.23 -64.57 34.21
CA VAL A 540 8.64 -65.11 32.90
C VAL A 540 9.81 -66.08 33.03
N PHE A 541 10.83 -65.76 33.84
CA PHE A 541 11.93 -66.70 34.12
C PHE A 541 11.44 -68.01 34.75
N SER A 542 10.41 -67.96 35.60
CA SER A 542 9.84 -69.17 36.25
C SER A 542 9.06 -70.08 35.31
N ARG A 543 8.70 -69.59 34.12
CA ARG A 543 8.00 -70.36 33.08
C ARG A 543 8.94 -70.97 32.05
N ASP A 544 10.21 -70.61 32.10
CA ASP A 544 11.23 -71.11 31.20
C ASP A 544 11.80 -72.40 31.79
N ASP A 545 11.63 -73.52 31.08
CA ASP A 545 12.02 -74.85 31.56
C ASP A 545 13.52 -74.99 31.87
N ARG A 546 14.34 -74.01 31.47
CA ARG A 546 15.78 -73.94 31.79
C ARG A 546 16.07 -73.58 33.24
N PHE A 547 15.10 -72.99 33.95
CA PHE A 547 15.28 -72.52 35.33
C PHE A 547 14.25 -73.19 36.24
N THR A 548 14.73 -73.87 37.27
CA THR A 548 13.91 -74.61 38.24
C THR A 548 13.60 -73.81 39.50
N LYS A 549 14.52 -72.93 39.92
CA LYS A 549 14.39 -72.10 41.12
C LYS A 549 14.70 -70.64 40.82
N VAL A 550 13.65 -69.83 40.74
CA VAL A 550 13.74 -68.37 40.58
C VAL A 550 13.39 -67.68 41.90
N LEU A 551 14.19 -66.68 42.28
CA LEU A 551 13.99 -65.86 43.47
C LEU A 551 13.80 -64.39 43.08
N LEU A 552 12.74 -63.75 43.58
CA LEU A 552 12.60 -62.30 43.61
C LEU A 552 12.92 -61.78 45.02
N LEU A 553 13.99 -61.00 45.13
CA LEU A 553 14.44 -60.35 46.35
C LEU A 553 14.05 -58.87 46.32
N ASP A 554 13.17 -58.48 47.24
CA ASP A 554 12.74 -57.11 47.42
C ASP A 554 13.66 -56.40 48.43
N ALA A 555 14.58 -55.61 47.87
CA ALA A 555 15.53 -54.78 48.62
C ALA A 555 15.05 -53.33 48.78
N ASN A 556 13.86 -53.01 48.25
CA ASN A 556 13.27 -51.68 48.36
C ASN A 556 12.49 -51.55 49.68
N LEU A 557 13.05 -50.78 50.61
CA LEU A 557 12.50 -50.64 51.97
C LEU A 557 11.39 -49.60 52.04
N THR A 558 11.32 -48.68 51.06
CA THR A 558 10.47 -47.48 51.07
C THR A 558 9.12 -47.69 50.38
N GLU A 559 9.04 -48.53 49.34
CA GLU A 559 7.81 -48.74 48.56
C GLU A 559 7.15 -50.13 48.77
N HIS A 560 5.84 -50.15 49.06
CA HIS A 560 5.05 -51.38 49.30
C HIS A 560 4.61 -52.14 48.03
N SER A 561 5.27 -51.91 46.89
CA SER A 561 4.78 -52.31 45.56
C SER A 561 4.67 -53.83 45.37
N VAL A 562 5.58 -54.63 45.93
CA VAL A 562 5.53 -56.09 45.81
C VAL A 562 4.50 -56.73 46.76
N GLN A 563 4.08 -56.03 47.84
CA GLN A 563 2.99 -56.50 48.70
C GLN A 563 1.62 -56.51 47.99
N LEU A 564 1.45 -55.69 46.94
CA LEU A 564 0.27 -55.73 46.07
C LEU A 564 0.28 -56.95 45.14
N ILE A 565 1.45 -57.43 44.72
CA ILE A 565 1.62 -58.65 43.91
C ILE A 565 1.32 -59.89 44.77
N ARG A 566 1.74 -59.89 46.04
CA ARG A 566 1.57 -61.01 46.98
C ARG A 566 0.13 -61.23 47.45
N LYS A 567 -0.72 -60.20 47.51
CA LYS A 567 -2.09 -60.31 48.06
C LYS A 567 -3.08 -61.11 47.20
N ARG A 568 -2.70 -61.62 46.02
CA ARG A 568 -3.69 -62.17 45.06
C ARG A 568 -3.46 -63.59 44.51
N THR A 569 -2.35 -64.30 44.76
CA THR A 569 -2.12 -65.68 44.21
C THR A 569 -0.83 -66.36 44.71
N ASP A 570 -0.78 -67.70 44.59
CA ASP A 570 0.47 -68.50 44.61
C ASP A 570 1.42 -68.00 43.52
N LEU A 571 2.61 -67.50 43.90
CA LEU A 571 3.62 -67.03 42.98
C LEU A 571 4.38 -68.24 42.39
N PRO A 572 4.71 -68.24 41.07
CA PRO A 572 5.49 -69.31 40.46
C PRO A 572 6.99 -69.26 40.82
N PHE A 573 7.41 -68.31 41.65
CA PHE A 573 8.78 -68.10 42.14
C PHE A 573 8.80 -67.89 43.64
N SER A 574 9.99 -68.07 44.24
CA SER A 574 10.22 -67.70 45.64
C SER A 574 10.31 -66.18 45.77
N TYR A 575 9.69 -65.62 46.81
CA TYR A 575 9.73 -64.18 47.08
C TYR A 575 10.21 -63.93 48.50
N HIS A 576 11.22 -63.07 48.63
CA HIS A 576 11.74 -62.65 49.92
C HIS A 576 11.84 -61.14 50.00
N LYS A 577 11.47 -60.59 51.15
CA LYS A 577 11.65 -59.18 51.45
C LYS A 577 12.78 -59.03 52.46
N ILE A 578 13.77 -58.19 52.16
CA ILE A 578 14.80 -57.83 53.12
C ILE A 578 14.11 -57.03 54.24
N ARG A 579 14.22 -57.53 55.48
CA ARG A 579 13.75 -56.84 56.69
C ARG A 579 14.98 -56.38 57.47
N ASN A 580 14.91 -55.19 58.04
CA ASN A 580 15.81 -54.84 59.13
C ASN A 580 15.48 -55.77 60.31
N GLU A 581 16.47 -56.51 60.81
CA GLU A 581 16.31 -57.38 61.99
C GLU A 581 16.20 -56.55 63.28
N ASP A 582 16.62 -55.27 63.26
CA ASP A 582 16.54 -54.35 64.37
C ASP A 582 15.61 -53.18 64.01
N GLY A 583 14.57 -52.96 64.81
CA GLY A 583 13.50 -51.97 64.58
C GLY A 583 13.90 -50.50 64.71
N ASP A 584 15.14 -50.12 64.34
CA ASP A 584 15.58 -48.74 64.26
C ASP A 584 15.42 -48.20 62.83
N ASP A 585 14.73 -47.06 62.71
CA ASP A 585 14.44 -46.31 61.48
C ASP A 585 15.68 -45.68 60.81
N ASP A 586 16.90 -46.06 61.23
CA ASP A 586 18.13 -45.49 60.68
C ASP A 586 18.63 -46.30 59.48
N LEU A 587 18.87 -45.59 58.37
CA LEU A 587 19.13 -46.06 57.01
C LEU A 587 20.45 -46.85 56.82
N SER A 588 21.00 -47.44 57.87
CA SER A 588 22.19 -48.29 57.77
C SER A 588 21.81 -49.78 57.65
N VAL A 589 21.18 -50.17 56.54
CA VAL A 589 21.35 -51.56 56.09
C VAL A 589 22.82 -51.72 55.75
N ASN A 590 23.57 -52.31 56.67
CA ASN A 590 24.99 -52.58 56.46
C ASN A 590 25.14 -53.49 55.24
N ALA A 591 26.11 -53.20 54.36
CA ALA A 591 26.37 -54.00 53.16
C ALA A 591 26.53 -55.50 53.48
N SER A 592 26.99 -55.82 54.68
CA SER A 592 27.08 -57.18 55.23
C SER A 592 25.75 -57.92 55.30
N THR A 593 24.61 -57.25 55.48
CA THR A 593 23.29 -57.89 55.54
C THR A 593 22.86 -58.40 54.17
N ILE A 594 23.05 -57.59 53.12
CA ILE A 594 22.76 -57.99 51.74
C ILE A 594 23.74 -59.06 51.28
N THR A 595 25.04 -58.90 51.54
CA THR A 595 26.05 -59.91 51.20
C THR A 595 25.77 -61.24 51.89
N ARG A 596 25.44 -61.24 53.19
CA ARG A 596 25.06 -62.45 53.94
C ARG A 596 23.78 -63.09 53.38
N TYR A 597 22.80 -62.28 53.01
CA TYR A 597 21.55 -62.76 52.40
C TYR A 597 21.82 -63.42 51.04
N LEU A 598 22.65 -62.80 50.21
CA LEU A 598 23.05 -63.35 48.92
C LEU A 598 23.91 -64.62 49.08
N GLU A 599 24.76 -64.71 50.11
CA GLU A 599 25.48 -65.94 50.46
C GLU A 599 24.54 -67.07 50.91
N GLN A 600 23.49 -66.76 51.67
CA GLN A 600 22.46 -67.75 52.03
C GLN A 600 21.70 -68.23 50.80
N VAL A 601 21.28 -67.31 49.93
CA VAL A 601 20.61 -67.62 48.66
C VAL A 601 21.51 -68.49 47.76
N ARG A 602 22.82 -68.22 47.71
CA ARG A 602 23.80 -69.05 46.98
C ARG A 602 23.86 -70.50 47.51
N ARG A 603 23.61 -70.73 48.80
CA ARG A 603 23.58 -72.09 49.39
C ARG A 603 22.30 -72.86 49.08
N GLU A 604 21.20 -72.18 48.77
CA GLU A 604 19.89 -72.79 48.46
C GLU A 604 19.72 -73.22 46.98
N SER A 605 20.77 -73.03 46.16
CA SER A 605 20.86 -73.42 44.75
C SER A 605 19.75 -72.83 43.87
N TYR A 606 19.53 -71.51 43.92
CA TYR A 606 18.71 -70.82 42.92
C TYR A 606 19.44 -70.73 41.58
N ASP A 607 18.69 -70.74 40.47
CA ASP A 607 19.25 -70.59 39.13
C ASP A 607 19.31 -69.11 38.72
N VAL A 608 18.29 -68.33 39.09
CA VAL A 608 18.19 -66.88 38.81
C VAL A 608 17.68 -66.15 40.05
N VAL A 609 18.36 -65.06 40.41
CA VAL A 609 17.98 -64.15 41.50
C VAL A 609 17.73 -62.77 40.90
N ILE A 610 16.52 -62.25 41.03
CA ILE A 610 16.16 -60.89 40.61
C ILE A 610 16.06 -60.03 41.85
N ILE A 611 16.80 -58.92 41.89
CA ILE A 611 16.79 -57.97 42.99
C ILE A 611 16.03 -56.72 42.55
N ASP A 612 14.93 -56.41 43.25
CA ASP A 612 14.23 -55.13 43.15
C ASP A 612 14.96 -54.11 44.03
N ILE A 613 15.83 -53.32 43.39
CA ILE A 613 16.69 -52.34 44.03
C ILE A 613 15.94 -51.01 44.13
N PRO A 614 16.04 -50.29 45.27
CA PRO A 614 15.49 -48.94 45.35
C PRO A 614 16.04 -48.00 44.27
N PRO A 615 15.37 -46.87 44.02
CA PRO A 615 15.86 -45.85 43.10
C PRO A 615 17.26 -45.34 43.46
N MET A 616 18.08 -45.02 42.46
CA MET A 616 19.41 -44.43 42.62
C MET A 616 19.39 -43.07 43.33
N GLU A 617 18.24 -42.39 43.35
CA GLU A 617 18.01 -41.18 44.16
C GLU A 617 18.14 -41.43 45.68
N GLU A 618 17.88 -42.66 46.15
CA GLU A 618 18.03 -43.04 47.57
C GLU A 618 19.51 -43.19 47.99
N GLY A 619 20.46 -42.93 47.09
CA GLY A 619 21.88 -42.74 47.41
C GLY A 619 22.63 -44.04 47.67
N ASN A 620 23.48 -44.03 48.70
CA ASN A 620 24.52 -45.06 48.92
C ASN A 620 23.96 -46.48 49.12
N TYR A 621 22.76 -46.62 49.65
CA TYR A 621 22.13 -47.93 49.86
C TYR A 621 21.86 -48.62 48.52
N ALA A 622 21.21 -47.93 47.59
CA ALA A 622 20.87 -48.46 46.27
C ALA A 622 22.12 -48.84 45.47
N VAL A 623 23.15 -47.99 45.53
CA VAL A 623 24.47 -48.22 44.89
C VAL A 623 25.16 -49.47 45.45
N ARG A 624 25.09 -49.70 46.77
CA ARG A 624 25.66 -50.89 47.43
C ARG A 624 24.94 -52.18 47.03
N VAL A 625 23.61 -52.15 46.94
CA VAL A 625 22.82 -53.31 46.49
C VAL A 625 23.15 -53.62 45.03
N ALA A 626 23.23 -52.59 44.18
CA ALA A 626 23.59 -52.70 42.77
C ALA A 626 24.97 -53.37 42.56
N ALA A 627 25.97 -53.01 43.38
CA ALA A 627 27.31 -53.60 43.31
C ALA A 627 27.37 -55.12 43.56
N GLN A 628 26.31 -55.73 44.09
CA GLN A 628 26.24 -57.18 44.35
C GLN A 628 25.54 -57.97 43.24
N THR A 629 25.21 -57.32 42.12
CA THR A 629 24.50 -57.94 40.99
C THR A 629 25.44 -58.20 39.84
N ASP A 630 25.19 -59.28 39.10
CA ASP A 630 25.98 -59.63 37.91
C ASP A 630 25.56 -58.75 36.72
N ARG A 631 24.27 -58.40 36.64
CA ARG A 631 23.68 -57.64 35.53
C ARG A 631 22.66 -56.65 36.02
N ILE A 632 22.71 -55.42 35.50
CA ILE A 632 21.76 -54.36 35.89
C ILE A 632 20.93 -53.87 34.71
N GLY A 633 19.63 -53.75 34.92
CA GLY A 633 18.74 -52.96 34.08
C GLY A 633 18.29 -51.69 34.78
N LEU A 634 18.47 -50.54 34.13
CA LEU A 634 17.98 -49.25 34.62
C LEU A 634 16.60 -48.96 34.02
N VAL A 635 15.55 -49.04 34.84
CA VAL A 635 14.16 -48.78 34.45
C VAL A 635 13.89 -47.28 34.50
N VAL A 636 13.36 -46.72 33.40
CA VAL A 636 13.10 -45.29 33.24
C VAL A 636 11.65 -45.07 32.82
N ASP A 637 10.94 -44.12 33.45
CA ASP A 637 9.58 -43.75 33.03
C ASP A 637 9.61 -42.85 31.79
N CYS A 638 9.13 -43.38 30.66
CA CYS A 638 9.11 -42.69 29.39
C CYS A 638 8.25 -41.41 29.46
N GLY A 639 8.85 -40.31 29.02
CA GLY A 639 8.21 -39.00 28.95
C GLY A 639 7.99 -38.30 30.29
N ARG A 640 8.61 -38.81 31.37
CA ARG A 640 8.58 -38.19 32.69
C ARG A 640 9.97 -37.90 33.24
N THR A 641 10.92 -38.81 33.05
CA THR A 641 12.24 -38.70 33.68
C THR A 641 13.23 -37.96 32.79
N PRO A 642 13.84 -36.86 33.28
CA PRO A 642 14.81 -36.09 32.52
C PRO A 642 16.07 -36.91 32.17
N TRP A 643 16.58 -36.77 30.94
CA TRP A 643 17.76 -37.51 30.49
C TRP A 643 19.00 -37.28 31.35
N ARG A 644 19.13 -36.08 31.96
CA ARG A 644 20.24 -35.74 32.87
C ARG A 644 20.23 -36.60 34.13
N THR A 645 19.04 -36.88 34.66
CA THR A 645 18.86 -37.73 35.84
C THR A 645 19.23 -39.17 35.49
N VAL A 646 18.75 -39.68 34.35
CA VAL A 646 19.09 -41.02 33.87
C VAL A 646 20.59 -41.19 33.61
N LYS A 647 21.22 -40.19 32.98
CA LYS A 647 22.67 -40.18 32.75
C LYS A 647 23.48 -40.20 34.03
N ARG A 648 23.04 -39.47 35.06
CA ARG A 648 23.68 -39.47 36.37
C ARG A 648 23.57 -40.85 37.02
N SER A 649 22.39 -41.46 37.03
CA SER A 649 22.18 -42.80 37.58
C SER A 649 22.99 -43.87 36.86
N ALA A 650 23.03 -43.84 35.52
CA ALA A 650 23.85 -44.75 34.72
C ALA A 650 25.35 -44.59 35.03
N GLY A 651 25.84 -43.35 35.14
CA GLY A 651 27.22 -43.08 35.53
C GLY A 651 27.57 -43.63 36.91
N LEU A 652 26.69 -43.46 37.91
CA LEU A 652 26.90 -44.02 39.25
C LEU A 652 27.02 -45.56 39.24
N LEU A 653 26.26 -46.24 38.40
CA LEU A 653 26.33 -47.70 38.26
C LEU A 653 27.64 -48.17 37.58
N GLU A 654 28.17 -47.36 36.68
CA GLU A 654 29.44 -47.65 36.01
C GLU A 654 30.64 -47.37 36.91
N ASP A 655 30.58 -46.29 37.70
CA ASP A 655 31.64 -45.91 38.64
C ASP A 655 31.89 -47.01 39.69
N ILE A 656 30.86 -47.78 40.04
CA ILE A 656 30.98 -48.95 40.94
C ILE A 656 31.37 -50.26 40.23
N GLY A 657 31.58 -50.23 38.92
CA GLY A 657 31.95 -51.40 38.12
C GLY A 657 30.82 -52.41 37.90
N ALA A 658 29.56 -52.01 38.07
CA ALA A 658 28.43 -52.90 37.80
C ALA A 658 28.17 -53.02 36.28
N GLU A 659 27.79 -54.20 35.81
CA GLU A 659 27.48 -54.44 34.40
C GLU A 659 26.07 -53.90 34.06
N LEU A 660 25.99 -52.63 33.68
CA LEU A 660 24.76 -52.03 33.18
C LEU A 660 24.45 -52.54 31.75
N CYS A 661 23.58 -53.55 31.65
CA CYS A 661 23.16 -54.13 30.37
C CYS A 661 22.43 -53.10 29.47
N GLY A 662 21.76 -52.12 30.08
CA GLY A 662 21.20 -50.96 29.40
C GLY A 662 19.92 -50.43 30.05
N ILE A 663 19.22 -49.55 29.33
CA ILE A 663 18.06 -48.81 29.83
C ILE A 663 16.75 -49.46 29.38
N ILE A 664 15.83 -49.68 30.31
CA ILE A 664 14.49 -50.21 30.07
C ILE A 664 13.52 -49.03 30.10
N LEU A 665 13.03 -48.61 28.92
CA LEU A 665 12.02 -47.54 28.82
C LEU A 665 10.65 -48.11 29.17
N ASN A 666 10.17 -47.80 30.37
CA ASN A 666 8.87 -48.25 30.86
C ASN A 666 7.76 -47.26 30.51
N ARG A 667 6.52 -47.77 30.47
CA ARG A 667 5.30 -46.98 30.21
C ARG A 667 5.29 -46.25 28.86
N GLN A 668 5.95 -46.81 27.84
CA GLN A 668 5.96 -46.27 26.48
C GLN A 668 4.53 -46.07 25.96
N GLN A 669 4.21 -44.85 25.52
CA GLN A 669 2.89 -44.51 24.96
C GLN A 669 2.99 -44.30 23.45
N TYR A 670 2.41 -45.21 22.68
CA TYR A 670 2.27 -45.00 21.23
C TYR A 670 1.14 -44.01 20.96
N THR A 671 1.51 -42.76 20.70
CA THR A 671 0.54 -41.67 20.47
C THR A 671 0.01 -41.62 19.04
N MET A 672 0.70 -42.28 18.09
CA MET A 672 0.33 -42.34 16.68
C MET A 672 -0.76 -43.37 16.35
N PRO A 673 -1.69 -43.06 15.43
CA PRO A 673 -2.64 -44.03 14.89
C PRO A 673 -1.94 -45.17 14.13
N LYS A 674 -2.44 -46.40 14.27
CA LYS A 674 -1.74 -47.60 13.76
C LYS A 674 -1.65 -47.69 12.24
N TRP A 675 -2.60 -47.08 11.52
CA TRP A 675 -2.56 -47.01 10.06
C TRP A 675 -1.39 -46.15 9.57
N LEU A 676 -1.00 -45.14 10.35
CA LEU A 676 0.10 -44.23 10.05
C LEU A 676 1.43 -44.84 10.49
N TYR A 677 1.45 -45.48 11.66
CA TYR A 677 2.61 -46.22 12.17
C TYR A 677 3.07 -47.37 11.26
N ARG A 678 2.16 -47.96 10.46
CA ARG A 678 2.51 -49.04 9.50
C ARG A 678 3.06 -48.53 8.17
N LYS A 679 2.89 -47.24 7.86
CA LYS A 679 3.28 -46.62 6.59
C LYS A 679 4.60 -45.85 6.70
N LEU A 680 4.94 -45.41 7.90
CA LEU A 680 6.19 -44.76 8.29
C LEU A 680 7.14 -45.82 8.86
#